data_AF-A0A5N7IJL7-F1
#
_entry.id   AF-A0A5N7IJL7-F1
#
_cell.length_a   1.000
_cell.length_b   1.000
_cell.length_c   1.000
_cell.angle_alpha   90.00
_cell.angle_beta   90.00
_cell.angle_gamma   90.00
#
_symmetry.space_group_name_H-M   'P 1'
#
loop_
_entity.id
_entity.type
_entity.pdbx_description
1 polymer ?
#
loop_
_entity_poly.entity_id
_entity_poly.type
_entity_poly.pdbx_seq_one_letter_code
_entity_poly.pdbx_strand_id
1 'polypeptide(L)'
;MKVLNLSDKWLFTKENNEFNIEKEIDKAEHVTLPHCFNVIDGQSGEGMFKGECCYQRKLNISNEDINKFIFLEIGAASIICKVYINGQLAGGSECGFSMFRLFINPFLKAGENLISIMVDNRSHDNIYPLMADFSFYGGLYRGVNLIISEELHFDLMDNGRNGMYLTQKNIDKNIFELKINGKLINELSEPKEGKMQFKLIDKEEKIIFSKSLDVKVLNETNFALVEEIVNPNLWEGVENPYLYKLEVELYCENKIYDKKTIEVGFRTVEITPDKGVFLNGKAIKLNGVSRHQDFAGVGNALTKEHMDLDMSIIKEIGANSIRLSHYQHNDYFYTLCDRVGILVWAEIPFISVPTTSDKENKNAKDQLERLIKQAYNHSSIYCWGVQNEITIAIENETIYEMVKELSDMARKLDPSRFIAQANIHSVANESSLNGLTDIVGYNLYYGWYYKEMQDLEKRLDEFHKTRSDIPVMVTEYGVDTNPKLHSYNPSVKDYTEEYQLLFHNNALKTFNERSFVLGGYVWAMFDFGSEIRNEGGEKGKNQKGLVTIDRKIRKDAFYLYKAYWSKKFFVKLAGSRFINRHKELNDIVVLSNLKNIKIYLNNQFISEINTNEPMKTFKDVKLTLGKNIIKVEAFDDDGNIYRDEMILNRVKEIDKSYILLKHEDEKHVINWFEKFDLSNVQEVAIKECYYSTFDTIEKLYENEHAKDVFRKYFGELAETPQFHVMKGLMTIDSMSKRSRFNIPKELLSAINKELNVIPK
;
A
#
# COMPACT_ATOMS: atom_id res chain seq x y z
N MET A 1 18.30 -17.03 -23.92
CA MET A 1 17.20 -16.04 -23.77
C MET A 1 17.78 -14.63 -23.80
N LYS A 2 17.16 -13.72 -24.56
CA LYS A 2 17.55 -12.31 -24.70
C LYS A 2 16.39 -11.43 -24.23
N VAL A 3 16.66 -10.45 -23.37
CA VAL A 3 15.67 -9.49 -22.88
C VAL A 3 16.07 -8.09 -23.33
N LEU A 4 15.20 -7.41 -24.05
CA LEU A 4 15.40 -6.05 -24.51
C LEU A 4 14.47 -5.12 -23.75
N ASN A 5 15.04 -4.15 -23.03
CA ASN A 5 14.25 -3.10 -22.39
C ASN A 5 13.71 -2.14 -23.46
N LEU A 6 12.41 -1.89 -23.42
CA LEU A 6 11.71 -1.00 -24.34
C LEU A 6 11.26 0.27 -23.62
N SER A 7 12.12 0.91 -22.81
CA SER A 7 11.71 2.12 -22.10
C SER A 7 11.65 3.38 -22.98
N ASP A 8 12.47 3.48 -24.04
CA ASP A 8 12.59 4.70 -24.84
C ASP A 8 11.56 4.78 -26.00
N LYS A 9 11.61 5.84 -26.81
CA LYS A 9 10.95 5.97 -28.14
C LYS A 9 9.46 5.61 -28.18
N TRP A 10 8.71 5.89 -27.12
CA TRP A 10 7.26 5.78 -27.16
C TRP A 10 6.66 7.09 -27.65
N LEU A 11 5.70 6.96 -28.54
CA LEU A 11 4.74 8.00 -28.89
C LEU A 11 3.53 7.84 -27.95
N PHE A 12 3.01 8.93 -27.43
CA PHE A 12 1.88 8.95 -26.51
C PHE A 12 0.84 9.97 -26.93
N THR A 13 -0.44 9.64 -26.77
CA THR A 13 -1.54 10.60 -26.90
C THR A 13 -2.67 10.30 -25.94
N LYS A 14 -3.29 11.38 -25.43
CA LYS A 14 -4.57 11.34 -24.71
C LYS A 14 -5.78 11.38 -25.65
N GLU A 15 -5.57 11.70 -26.92
CA GLU A 15 -6.65 11.75 -27.91
C GLU A 15 -6.99 10.32 -28.35
N ASN A 16 -8.17 9.83 -27.97
CA ASN A 16 -8.64 8.53 -28.39
C ASN A 16 -9.19 8.59 -29.82
N ASN A 17 -8.56 7.84 -30.73
CA ASN A 17 -8.99 7.67 -32.11
C ASN A 17 -8.74 6.22 -32.51
N GLU A 18 -9.75 5.55 -33.05
CA GLU A 18 -9.69 4.14 -33.47
C GLU A 18 -8.56 3.88 -34.49
N PHE A 19 -8.18 4.89 -35.29
CA PHE A 19 -7.07 4.79 -36.23
C PHE A 19 -5.68 4.71 -35.56
N ASN A 20 -5.56 5.09 -34.29
CA ASN A 20 -4.30 5.05 -33.52
C ASN A 20 -3.84 3.61 -33.24
N ILE A 21 -4.63 2.60 -33.58
CA ILE A 21 -4.22 1.19 -33.45
C ILE A 21 -3.41 0.73 -34.68
N GLU A 22 -3.78 1.22 -35.86
CA GLU A 22 -3.26 0.73 -37.15
C GLU A 22 -2.18 1.63 -37.76
N LYS A 23 -2.21 2.93 -37.45
CA LYS A 23 -1.31 3.93 -38.04
C LYS A 23 -0.58 4.68 -36.94
N GLU A 24 0.63 5.13 -37.28
CA GLU A 24 1.42 6.00 -36.41
C GLU A 24 0.62 7.26 -36.04
N ILE A 25 0.68 7.66 -34.77
CA ILE A 25 -0.05 8.82 -34.27
C ILE A 25 0.53 10.11 -34.88
N ASP A 26 -0.32 10.90 -35.55
CA ASP A 26 0.08 12.17 -36.19
C ASP A 26 0.49 13.26 -35.18
N LYS A 27 -0.21 13.35 -34.04
CA LYS A 27 0.05 14.31 -32.95
C LYS A 27 0.37 13.57 -31.65
N ALA A 28 1.62 13.14 -31.54
CA ALA A 28 2.09 12.42 -30.36
C ALA A 28 3.10 13.22 -29.55
N GLU A 29 3.08 12.99 -28.24
CA GLU A 29 4.17 13.33 -27.33
C GLU A 29 5.19 12.20 -27.31
N HIS A 30 6.48 12.53 -27.32
CA HIS A 30 7.53 11.54 -27.08
C HIS A 30 7.72 11.33 -25.58
N VAL A 31 7.52 10.10 -25.12
CA VAL A 31 7.66 9.74 -23.70
C VAL A 31 8.67 8.61 -23.51
N THR A 32 9.20 8.52 -22.29
CA THR A 32 10.07 7.42 -21.84
C THR A 32 9.40 6.74 -20.66
N LEU A 33 9.41 5.41 -20.65
CA LEU A 33 8.85 4.63 -19.56
C LEU A 33 9.84 4.49 -18.40
N PRO A 34 9.37 4.50 -17.14
CA PRO A 34 7.97 4.55 -16.73
C PRO A 34 7.30 5.90 -17.00
N HIS A 35 6.04 5.88 -17.46
CA HIS A 35 5.26 7.07 -17.76
C HIS A 35 3.87 7.01 -17.12
N CYS A 36 3.43 8.14 -16.58
CA CYS A 36 2.13 8.34 -15.96
C CYS A 36 1.53 9.58 -16.59
N PHE A 37 0.27 9.53 -17.03
CA PHE A 37 -0.38 10.71 -17.63
C PHE A 37 -1.17 11.54 -16.62
N ASN A 38 -1.08 11.18 -15.34
CA ASN A 38 -1.71 11.85 -14.20
C ASN A 38 -0.71 12.45 -13.18
N VAL A 39 0.50 12.82 -13.61
CA VAL A 39 1.56 13.29 -12.68
C VAL A 39 1.25 14.61 -11.99
N ILE A 40 0.39 15.44 -12.59
CA ILE A 40 -0.02 16.75 -12.05
C ILE A 40 -1.43 16.66 -11.45
N ASP A 41 -2.41 16.25 -12.25
CA ASP A 41 -3.83 16.29 -11.89
C ASP A 41 -4.21 15.25 -10.82
N GLY A 42 -3.52 14.11 -10.76
CA GLY A 42 -3.66 13.11 -9.71
C GLY A 42 -3.18 13.58 -8.32
N GLN A 43 -2.54 14.74 -8.21
CA GLN A 43 -2.02 15.29 -6.95
C GLN A 43 -2.47 16.73 -6.68
N SER A 44 -3.30 17.32 -7.55
CA SER A 44 -3.73 18.73 -7.46
C SER A 44 -4.98 18.93 -6.63
N GLY A 45 -5.89 17.95 -6.64
CA GLY A 45 -7.23 18.06 -6.05
C GLY A 45 -8.19 18.95 -6.86
N GLU A 46 -7.88 19.21 -8.12
CA GLU A 46 -8.72 19.95 -9.07
C GLU A 46 -9.40 19.02 -10.10
N GLY A 47 -9.46 17.72 -9.79
CA GLY A 47 -9.96 16.65 -10.65
C GLY A 47 -8.86 15.99 -11.49
N MET A 48 -8.95 14.68 -11.67
CA MET A 48 -8.00 13.87 -12.45
C MET A 48 -8.61 13.45 -13.79
N PHE A 49 -7.81 13.49 -14.86
CA PHE A 49 -8.18 12.92 -16.15
C PHE A 49 -8.36 11.40 -16.02
N LYS A 50 -9.53 10.92 -16.46
CA LYS A 50 -9.88 9.50 -16.58
C LYS A 50 -10.32 9.20 -18.00
N GLY A 51 -9.59 8.33 -18.69
CA GLY A 51 -9.84 8.02 -20.08
C GLY A 51 -8.91 6.97 -20.64
N GLU A 52 -9.22 6.56 -21.86
CA GLU A 52 -8.37 5.65 -22.64
C GLU A 52 -7.32 6.47 -23.41
N CYS A 53 -6.06 6.07 -23.31
CA CYS A 53 -4.92 6.69 -23.96
C CYS A 53 -4.12 5.65 -24.78
N CYS A 54 -3.37 6.10 -25.78
CA CYS A 54 -2.57 5.22 -26.63
C CYS A 54 -1.06 5.49 -26.47
N TYR A 55 -0.29 4.41 -26.36
CA TYR A 55 1.17 4.40 -26.47
C TYR A 55 1.57 3.62 -27.72
N GLN A 56 2.47 4.15 -28.54
CA GLN A 56 2.99 3.47 -29.72
C GLN A 56 4.50 3.39 -29.75
N ARG A 57 5.01 2.29 -30.27
CA ARG A 57 6.45 2.10 -30.52
C ARG A 57 6.64 1.22 -31.75
N LYS A 58 7.58 1.60 -32.61
CA LYS A 58 8.06 0.75 -33.70
C LYS A 58 9.17 -0.18 -33.20
N LEU A 59 9.12 -1.43 -33.61
CA LEU A 59 10.07 -2.48 -33.27
C LEU A 59 10.56 -3.15 -34.55
N ASN A 60 11.88 -3.25 -34.72
CA ASN A 60 12.47 -4.00 -35.82
C ASN A 60 12.85 -5.42 -35.37
N ILE A 61 12.22 -6.44 -35.95
CA ILE A 61 12.51 -7.85 -35.71
C ILE A 61 13.42 -8.36 -36.83
N SER A 62 14.55 -8.98 -36.47
CA SER A 62 15.47 -9.55 -37.46
C SER A 62 14.89 -10.82 -38.11
N ASN A 63 15.41 -11.18 -39.29
CA ASN A 63 15.06 -12.46 -39.94
C ASN A 63 15.46 -13.69 -39.10
N GLU A 64 16.40 -13.53 -38.17
CA GLU A 64 16.79 -14.59 -37.24
C GLU A 64 15.82 -14.66 -36.06
N ASP A 65 15.54 -13.51 -35.42
CA ASP A 65 14.68 -13.45 -34.23
C ASP A 65 13.23 -13.86 -34.52
N ILE A 66 12.70 -13.64 -35.74
CA ILE A 66 11.32 -14.04 -36.10
C ILE A 66 11.09 -15.56 -36.01
N ASN A 67 12.16 -16.36 -36.07
CA ASN A 67 12.10 -17.82 -35.93
C ASN A 67 12.27 -18.29 -34.46
N LYS A 68 12.36 -17.37 -33.51
CA LYS A 68 12.43 -17.62 -32.07
C LYS A 68 11.06 -17.36 -31.42
N PHE A 69 10.94 -17.57 -30.11
CA PHE A 69 9.69 -17.36 -29.37
C PHE A 69 9.74 -16.01 -28.65
N ILE A 70 8.89 -15.09 -29.08
CA ILE A 70 8.92 -13.68 -28.71
C ILE A 70 7.72 -13.35 -27.84
N PHE A 71 8.00 -12.78 -26.67
CA PHE A 71 7.01 -12.35 -25.71
C PHE A 71 7.16 -10.85 -25.43
N LEU A 72 6.03 -10.17 -25.25
CA LEU A 72 5.98 -8.81 -24.72
C LEU A 72 5.65 -8.87 -23.23
N GLU A 73 6.55 -8.38 -22.38
CA GLU A 73 6.35 -8.27 -20.94
C GLU A 73 6.02 -6.82 -20.58
N ILE A 74 4.88 -6.59 -19.94
CA ILE A 74 4.46 -5.27 -19.45
C ILE A 74 4.50 -5.32 -17.92
N GLY A 75 5.36 -4.50 -17.31
CA GLY A 75 5.60 -4.54 -15.86
C GLY A 75 4.42 -4.10 -15.01
N ALA A 76 3.61 -3.18 -15.53
CA ALA A 76 2.27 -2.80 -15.07
C ALA A 76 1.71 -1.73 -16.01
N ALA A 77 0.40 -1.74 -16.23
CA ALA A 77 -0.33 -0.76 -17.02
C ALA A 77 -1.65 -0.47 -16.30
N SER A 78 -1.84 0.76 -15.81
CA SER A 78 -2.95 1.08 -14.91
C SER A 78 -4.10 1.79 -15.67
N ILE A 79 -5.35 1.34 -15.58
CA ILE A 79 -5.84 0.16 -14.83
C ILE A 79 -6.09 -1.03 -15.78
N ILE A 80 -6.66 -0.77 -16.97
CA ILE A 80 -6.89 -1.76 -18.02
C ILE A 80 -5.92 -1.51 -19.17
N CYS A 81 -5.42 -2.58 -19.77
CA CYS A 81 -4.48 -2.55 -20.88
C CYS A 81 -4.92 -3.46 -22.01
N LYS A 82 -4.85 -2.99 -23.26
CA LYS A 82 -4.98 -3.79 -24.48
C LYS A 82 -3.79 -3.55 -25.39
N VAL A 83 -3.21 -4.62 -25.92
CA VAL A 83 -2.00 -4.61 -26.75
C VAL A 83 -2.35 -5.03 -28.17
N TYR A 84 -1.96 -4.22 -29.12
CA TYR A 84 -2.10 -4.47 -30.55
C TYR A 84 -0.73 -4.50 -31.22
N ILE A 85 -0.54 -5.44 -32.14
CA ILE A 85 0.67 -5.57 -32.94
C ILE A 85 0.23 -5.53 -34.42
N ASN A 86 0.76 -4.56 -35.17
CA ASN A 86 0.38 -4.33 -36.57
C ASN A 86 -1.16 -4.23 -36.76
N GLY A 87 -1.85 -3.57 -35.82
CA GLY A 87 -3.31 -3.41 -35.83
C GLY A 87 -4.12 -4.59 -35.26
N GLN A 88 -3.50 -5.74 -34.98
CA GLN A 88 -4.20 -6.92 -34.48
C GLN A 88 -4.11 -7.03 -32.96
N LEU A 89 -5.23 -7.34 -32.29
CA LEU A 89 -5.29 -7.52 -30.84
C LEU A 89 -4.49 -8.76 -30.42
N ALA A 90 -3.41 -8.56 -29.68
CA ALA A 90 -2.55 -9.62 -29.17
C ALA A 90 -2.93 -10.08 -27.74
N GLY A 91 -3.61 -9.23 -26.97
CA GLY A 91 -4.05 -9.53 -25.61
C GLY A 91 -4.11 -8.30 -24.71
N GLY A 92 -4.14 -8.50 -23.40
CA GLY A 92 -4.29 -7.41 -22.43
C GLY A 92 -4.32 -7.87 -20.98
N SER A 93 -4.60 -6.92 -20.08
CA SER A 93 -4.70 -7.16 -18.63
C SER A 93 -5.69 -6.19 -17.99
N GLU A 94 -6.46 -6.68 -17.02
CA GLU A 94 -7.32 -5.87 -16.13
C GLU A 94 -6.73 -5.75 -14.72
N CYS A 95 -5.45 -6.10 -14.58
CA CYS A 95 -4.67 -6.00 -13.33
C CYS A 95 -3.69 -4.81 -13.43
N GLY A 96 -4.06 -3.67 -12.85
CA GLY A 96 -3.30 -2.41 -12.95
C GLY A 96 -1.95 -2.40 -12.22
N PHE A 97 -1.63 -3.41 -11.41
CA PHE A 97 -0.47 -3.41 -10.50
C PHE A 97 0.50 -4.58 -10.70
N SER A 98 0.17 -5.50 -11.59
CA SER A 98 0.91 -6.74 -11.80
C SER A 98 1.56 -6.78 -13.17
N MET A 99 2.66 -7.50 -13.28
CA MET A 99 3.27 -7.79 -14.57
C MET A 99 2.38 -8.78 -15.34
N PHE A 100 2.41 -8.72 -16.67
CA PHE A 100 1.88 -9.78 -17.53
C PHE A 100 2.72 -9.91 -18.81
N ARG A 101 2.58 -11.07 -19.46
CA ARG A 101 3.26 -11.38 -20.72
C ARG A 101 2.27 -11.81 -21.79
N LEU A 102 2.61 -11.55 -23.04
CA LEU A 102 1.89 -12.00 -24.23
C LEU A 102 2.86 -12.68 -25.17
N PHE A 103 2.51 -13.85 -25.69
CA PHE A 103 3.19 -14.44 -26.84
C PHE A 103 2.75 -13.71 -28.12
N ILE A 104 3.69 -13.10 -28.85
CA ILE A 104 3.36 -12.15 -29.91
C ILE A 104 3.77 -12.60 -31.33
N ASN A 105 4.44 -13.74 -31.50
CA ASN A 105 4.82 -14.25 -32.83
C ASN A 105 3.69 -14.27 -33.86
N PRO A 106 2.45 -14.68 -33.54
CA PRO A 106 1.37 -14.75 -34.54
C PRO A 106 1.05 -13.40 -35.20
N PHE A 107 1.46 -12.29 -34.58
CA PHE A 107 1.16 -10.92 -35.02
C PHE A 107 2.39 -10.21 -35.61
N LEU A 108 3.58 -10.82 -35.52
CA LEU A 108 4.84 -10.23 -35.97
C LEU A 108 5.17 -10.58 -37.42
N LYS A 109 5.94 -9.71 -38.05
CA LYS A 109 6.64 -9.94 -39.32
C LYS A 109 8.12 -9.61 -39.18
N ALA A 110 8.95 -10.14 -40.07
CA ALA A 110 10.34 -9.69 -40.18
C ALA A 110 10.40 -8.21 -40.61
N GLY A 111 11.36 -7.46 -40.07
CA GLY A 111 11.48 -6.02 -40.26
C GLY A 111 10.65 -5.21 -39.25
N GLU A 112 10.11 -4.08 -39.69
CA GLU A 112 9.38 -3.15 -38.82
C GLU A 112 7.99 -3.67 -38.43
N ASN A 113 7.68 -3.56 -37.14
CA ASN A 113 6.38 -3.85 -36.54
C ASN A 113 5.93 -2.66 -35.71
N LEU A 114 4.64 -2.34 -35.73
CA LEU A 114 4.05 -1.31 -34.87
C LEU A 114 3.41 -1.98 -33.65
N ILE A 115 3.81 -1.54 -32.45
CA ILE A 115 3.19 -1.90 -31.19
C ILE A 115 2.33 -0.72 -30.75
N SER A 116 1.04 -0.97 -30.51
CA SER A 116 0.10 0.01 -29.97
C SER A 116 -0.48 -0.54 -28.66
N ILE A 117 -0.38 0.20 -27.57
CA ILE A 117 -0.88 -0.19 -26.25
C ILE A 117 -1.90 0.85 -25.79
N MET A 118 -3.16 0.41 -25.67
CA MET A 118 -4.25 1.21 -25.12
C MET A 118 -4.29 1.01 -23.61
N VAL A 119 -4.35 2.10 -22.85
CA VAL A 119 -4.41 2.08 -21.39
C VAL A 119 -5.58 2.94 -20.92
N ASP A 120 -6.43 2.39 -20.05
CA ASP A 120 -7.65 3.03 -19.54
C ASP A 120 -7.68 3.04 -18.00
N ASN A 121 -7.87 4.22 -17.42
CA ASN A 121 -8.02 4.42 -15.97
C ASN A 121 -9.42 4.93 -15.57
N ARG A 122 -10.42 4.80 -16.44
CA ARG A 122 -11.83 5.01 -16.07
C ARG A 122 -12.26 4.01 -14.99
N SER A 123 -13.31 4.37 -14.28
CA SER A 123 -13.89 3.48 -13.27
C SER A 123 -14.73 2.38 -13.94
N HIS A 124 -14.51 1.15 -13.50
CA HIS A 124 -15.27 -0.03 -13.87
C HIS A 124 -15.79 -0.67 -12.58
N ASP A 125 -16.99 -1.24 -12.61
CA ASP A 125 -17.68 -1.78 -11.43
C ASP A 125 -17.16 -3.17 -10.98
N ASN A 126 -16.32 -3.80 -11.80
CA ASN A 126 -15.74 -5.13 -11.58
C ASN A 126 -14.19 -5.16 -11.53
N ILE A 127 -13.51 -4.01 -11.62
CA ILE A 127 -12.04 -3.95 -11.66
C ILE A 127 -11.52 -3.11 -10.50
N TYR A 128 -10.79 -3.76 -9.59
CA TYR A 128 -10.29 -3.12 -8.39
C TYR A 128 -9.03 -2.28 -8.66
N PRO A 129 -8.88 -1.11 -8.01
CA PRO A 129 -9.70 -0.61 -6.89
C PRO A 129 -10.96 0.13 -7.37
N LEU A 130 -12.11 -0.14 -6.73
CA LEU A 130 -13.39 0.50 -7.07
C LEU A 130 -13.56 1.87 -6.39
N MET A 131 -13.14 1.96 -5.13
CA MET A 131 -13.20 3.16 -4.31
C MET A 131 -12.06 3.12 -3.29
N ALA A 132 -11.22 4.14 -3.25
CA ALA A 132 -10.17 4.27 -2.24
C ALA A 132 -9.71 5.73 -2.11
N ASP A 133 -8.97 6.02 -1.04
CA ASP A 133 -8.42 7.35 -0.75
C ASP A 133 -7.02 7.55 -1.37
N PHE A 134 -6.81 7.11 -2.61
CA PHE A 134 -5.58 7.39 -3.37
C PHE A 134 -5.91 7.56 -4.85
N SER A 135 -5.08 8.32 -5.56
CA SER A 135 -5.30 8.58 -6.98
C SER A 135 -5.01 7.34 -7.84
N PHE A 136 -5.94 7.02 -8.74
CA PHE A 136 -5.79 5.91 -9.68
C PHE A 136 -5.05 6.38 -10.94
N TYR A 137 -3.76 6.62 -10.77
CA TYR A 137 -2.87 7.08 -11.82
C TYR A 137 -2.88 6.12 -13.03
N GLY A 138 -3.10 6.66 -14.23
CA GLY A 138 -3.10 5.90 -15.47
C GLY A 138 -1.78 5.98 -16.25
N GLY A 139 -1.48 4.91 -17.00
CA GLY A 139 -0.33 4.85 -17.91
C GLY A 139 0.50 3.58 -17.82
N LEU A 140 1.57 3.54 -18.63
CA LEU A 140 2.63 2.52 -18.59
C LEU A 140 3.69 2.89 -17.56
N TYR A 141 3.27 2.86 -16.29
CA TYR A 141 4.05 3.39 -15.17
C TYR A 141 5.13 2.43 -14.64
N ARG A 142 5.29 1.26 -15.26
CA ARG A 142 6.45 0.37 -15.11
C ARG A 142 6.97 -0.04 -16.49
N GLY A 143 8.20 -0.54 -16.53
CA GLY A 143 8.90 -0.85 -17.78
C GLY A 143 8.20 -1.92 -18.64
N VAL A 144 8.49 -1.87 -19.94
CA VAL A 144 8.08 -2.87 -20.93
C VAL A 144 9.34 -3.55 -21.48
N ASN A 145 9.33 -4.87 -21.63
CA ASN A 145 10.45 -5.63 -22.16
C ASN A 145 9.99 -6.53 -23.33
N LEU A 146 10.88 -6.74 -24.29
CA LEU A 146 10.75 -7.81 -25.28
C LEU A 146 11.62 -8.98 -24.86
N ILE A 147 11.02 -10.16 -24.69
CA ILE A 147 11.73 -11.40 -24.35
C ILE A 147 11.80 -12.25 -25.60
N ILE A 148 13.01 -12.64 -26.02
CA ILE A 148 13.27 -13.55 -27.13
C ILE A 148 13.86 -14.83 -26.54
N SER A 149 13.08 -15.89 -26.61
CA SER A 149 13.38 -17.21 -26.05
C SER A 149 13.72 -18.23 -27.13
N GLU A 150 14.52 -19.21 -26.74
CA GLU A 150 14.68 -20.46 -27.48
C GLU A 150 13.43 -21.35 -27.30
N GLU A 151 13.33 -22.45 -28.06
CA GLU A 151 12.17 -23.35 -28.02
C GLU A 151 11.92 -24.00 -26.66
N LEU A 152 12.99 -24.26 -25.89
CA LEU A 152 12.91 -24.88 -24.58
C LEU A 152 13.31 -23.85 -23.51
N HIS A 153 12.37 -23.52 -22.62
CA HIS A 153 12.56 -22.49 -21.60
C HIS A 153 11.75 -22.74 -20.33
N PHE A 154 12.04 -21.99 -19.26
CA PHE A 154 11.16 -21.95 -18.09
C PHE A 154 9.85 -21.27 -18.47
N ASP A 155 8.72 -21.71 -17.90
CA ASP A 155 7.41 -21.19 -18.25
C ASP A 155 7.34 -19.67 -18.09
N LEU A 156 7.11 -18.98 -19.20
CA LEU A 156 7.02 -17.52 -19.27
C LEU A 156 5.57 -17.05 -19.10
N MET A 157 4.58 -17.93 -19.22
CA MET A 157 3.15 -17.60 -19.26
C MET A 157 2.41 -18.07 -18.00
N ASP A 158 3.12 -18.49 -16.95
CA ASP A 158 2.55 -19.01 -15.70
C ASP A 158 2.00 -17.95 -14.73
N ASN A 159 1.90 -16.69 -15.17
CA ASN A 159 1.63 -15.48 -14.36
C ASN A 159 2.71 -15.11 -13.33
N GLY A 160 3.77 -15.90 -13.20
CA GLY A 160 4.92 -15.65 -12.34
C GLY A 160 6.07 -14.92 -13.05
N ARG A 161 7.07 -14.49 -12.27
CA ARG A 161 8.25 -13.81 -12.84
C ARG A 161 9.26 -14.77 -13.45
N ASN A 162 9.52 -15.88 -12.78
CA ASN A 162 10.64 -16.74 -13.10
C ASN A 162 10.25 -18.07 -13.73
N GLY A 163 8.96 -18.45 -13.71
CA GLY A 163 8.51 -19.82 -13.99
C GLY A 163 8.92 -20.83 -12.91
N MET A 164 9.36 -20.32 -11.75
CA MET A 164 10.04 -21.08 -10.69
C MET A 164 9.73 -20.51 -9.31
N TYR A 165 9.53 -21.40 -8.35
CA TYR A 165 9.09 -21.11 -6.99
C TYR A 165 9.99 -21.83 -5.98
N LEU A 166 10.49 -21.07 -5.00
CA LEU A 166 11.39 -21.55 -3.95
C LEU A 166 10.64 -21.59 -2.62
N THR A 167 10.40 -22.80 -2.09
CA THR A 167 9.82 -22.99 -0.76
C THR A 167 10.91 -23.45 0.20
N GLN A 168 10.98 -22.81 1.36
CA GLN A 168 11.89 -23.19 2.43
C GLN A 168 11.11 -23.71 3.64
N LYS A 169 11.67 -24.69 4.34
CA LYS A 169 11.10 -25.22 5.57
C LYS A 169 12.20 -25.57 6.56
N ASN A 170 12.12 -25.05 7.78
CA ASN A 170 12.97 -25.54 8.85
C ASN A 170 12.48 -26.93 9.28
N ILE A 171 13.34 -27.94 9.16
CA ILE A 171 13.00 -29.34 9.46
C ILE A 171 13.72 -29.88 10.70
N ASP A 172 14.80 -29.22 11.12
CA ASP A 172 15.53 -29.47 12.37
C ASP A 172 16.29 -28.19 12.80
N LYS A 173 16.86 -28.17 14.00
CA LYS A 173 17.50 -27.02 14.66
C LYS A 173 18.39 -26.18 13.74
N ASN A 174 19.15 -26.83 12.85
CA ASN A 174 20.04 -26.16 11.89
C ASN A 174 19.89 -26.69 10.46
N ILE A 175 18.76 -27.30 10.11
CA ILE A 175 18.55 -27.86 8.77
C ILE A 175 17.31 -27.24 8.14
N PHE A 176 17.51 -26.65 6.96
CA PHE A 176 16.43 -26.17 6.11
C PHE A 176 16.31 -27.05 4.89
N GLU A 177 15.09 -27.47 4.57
CA GLU A 177 14.75 -28.02 3.27
C GLU A 177 14.50 -26.84 2.31
N LEU A 178 15.17 -26.83 1.16
CA LEU A 178 14.88 -25.95 0.03
C LEU A 178 14.26 -26.78 -1.10
N LYS A 179 12.99 -26.51 -1.40
CA LYS A 179 12.28 -27.06 -2.54
C LYS A 179 12.26 -26.03 -3.66
N ILE A 180 12.72 -26.42 -4.84
CA ILE A 180 12.73 -25.62 -6.07
C ILE A 180 11.83 -26.33 -7.06
N ASN A 181 10.71 -25.72 -7.44
CA ASN A 181 9.80 -26.29 -8.43
C ASN A 181 9.41 -25.28 -9.50
N GLY A 182 9.04 -25.79 -10.65
CA GLY A 182 8.64 -24.98 -11.79
C GLY A 182 8.18 -25.85 -12.95
N LYS A 183 8.00 -25.21 -14.09
CA LYS A 183 7.60 -25.88 -15.33
C LYS A 183 8.54 -25.47 -16.46
N LEU A 184 8.91 -26.44 -17.28
CA LEU A 184 9.58 -26.22 -18.57
C LEU A 184 8.55 -26.31 -19.69
N ILE A 185 8.69 -25.41 -20.66
CA ILE A 185 7.89 -25.38 -21.89
C ILE A 185 8.81 -25.68 -23.06
N ASN A 186 8.34 -26.56 -23.95
CA ASN A 186 8.89 -26.80 -25.26
C ASN A 186 7.84 -26.35 -26.28
N GLU A 187 8.14 -25.28 -26.99
CA GLU A 187 7.22 -24.66 -27.95
C GLU A 187 7.12 -25.44 -29.29
N LEU A 188 7.92 -26.50 -29.46
CA LEU A 188 7.87 -27.41 -30.61
C LEU A 188 7.04 -28.65 -30.31
N SER A 189 6.49 -29.25 -31.36
CA SER A 189 5.71 -30.50 -31.28
C SER A 189 6.55 -31.75 -30.99
N GLU A 190 7.86 -31.70 -31.28
CA GLU A 190 8.78 -32.81 -31.07
C GLU A 190 9.44 -32.73 -29.69
N PRO A 191 9.67 -33.85 -29.00
CA PRO A 191 10.28 -33.83 -27.68
C PRO A 191 11.71 -33.30 -27.74
N LYS A 192 12.04 -32.35 -26.87
CA LYS A 192 13.40 -31.79 -26.74
C LYS A 192 14.05 -32.32 -25.46
N GLU A 193 15.30 -32.74 -25.58
CA GLU A 193 16.13 -33.16 -24.45
C GLU A 193 16.98 -31.97 -23.97
N GLY A 194 17.09 -31.84 -22.66
CA GLY A 194 17.85 -30.77 -22.04
C GLY A 194 18.39 -31.19 -20.68
N LYS A 195 19.19 -30.31 -20.08
CA LYS A 195 19.78 -30.51 -18.76
C LYS A 195 19.67 -29.23 -17.95
N MET A 196 18.98 -29.30 -16.82
CA MET A 196 18.97 -28.21 -15.84
C MET A 196 20.15 -28.36 -14.89
N GLN A 197 20.88 -27.27 -14.66
CA GLN A 197 21.93 -27.19 -13.65
C GLN A 197 21.53 -26.17 -12.59
N PHE A 198 21.50 -26.61 -11.33
CA PHE A 198 21.20 -25.80 -10.15
C PHE A 198 22.49 -25.56 -9.37
N LYS A 199 22.72 -24.31 -8.94
CA LYS A 199 23.84 -23.92 -8.07
C LYS A 199 23.31 -22.96 -7.01
N LEU A 200 23.41 -23.33 -5.73
CA LEU A 200 23.20 -22.39 -4.63
C LEU A 200 24.56 -21.85 -4.20
N ILE A 201 24.70 -20.53 -4.21
CA ILE A 201 25.96 -19.81 -3.99
C ILE A 201 25.78 -18.88 -2.80
N ASP A 202 26.75 -18.83 -1.91
CA ASP A 202 26.77 -17.92 -0.77
C ASP A 202 27.38 -16.55 -1.10
N LYS A 203 27.46 -15.64 -0.11
CA LYS A 203 28.00 -14.28 -0.32
C LYS A 203 29.51 -14.24 -0.59
N GLU A 204 30.24 -15.33 -0.32
CA GLU A 204 31.68 -15.47 -0.58
C GLU A 204 31.94 -16.18 -1.93
N GLU A 205 30.90 -16.32 -2.77
CA GLU A 205 30.93 -17.06 -4.04
C GLU A 205 31.23 -18.56 -3.88
N LYS A 206 31.04 -19.12 -2.67
CA LYS A 206 31.18 -20.56 -2.44
C LYS A 206 29.89 -21.29 -2.81
N ILE A 207 30.04 -22.39 -3.55
CA ILE A 207 28.94 -23.27 -3.92
C ILE A 207 28.54 -24.12 -2.71
N ILE A 208 27.31 -23.93 -2.24
CA ILE A 208 26.70 -24.71 -1.15
C ILE A 208 26.23 -26.07 -1.67
N PHE A 209 25.56 -26.08 -2.82
CA PHE A 209 25.29 -27.32 -3.57
C PHE A 209 25.30 -27.07 -5.07
N SER A 210 25.58 -28.12 -5.83
CA SER A 210 25.34 -28.15 -7.28
C SER A 210 24.71 -29.48 -7.68
N LYS A 211 23.62 -29.41 -8.44
CA LYS A 211 22.85 -30.56 -8.89
C LYS A 211 22.46 -30.38 -10.35
N SER A 212 22.20 -31.50 -11.02
CA SER A 212 21.66 -31.46 -12.37
C SER A 212 20.53 -32.45 -12.54
N LEU A 213 19.55 -32.06 -13.35
CA LEU A 213 18.43 -32.91 -13.76
C LEU A 213 18.41 -32.96 -15.29
N ASP A 214 18.50 -34.16 -15.85
CA ASP A 214 18.23 -34.37 -17.26
C ASP A 214 16.71 -34.36 -17.46
N VAL A 215 16.26 -33.69 -18.52
CA VAL A 215 14.84 -33.48 -18.81
C VAL A 215 14.56 -33.82 -20.26
N LYS A 216 13.38 -34.39 -20.49
CA LYS A 216 12.82 -34.61 -21.81
C LYS A 216 11.42 -34.04 -21.82
N VAL A 217 11.20 -33.00 -22.62
CA VAL A 217 9.99 -32.18 -22.57
C VAL A 217 9.22 -32.32 -23.87
N LEU A 218 8.02 -32.91 -23.79
CA LEU A 218 7.03 -32.91 -24.85
C LEU A 218 5.93 -31.91 -24.47
N ASN A 219 5.87 -30.77 -25.18
CA ASN A 219 5.06 -29.59 -24.87
C ASN A 219 5.40 -28.94 -23.51
N GLU A 220 5.18 -29.62 -22.39
CA GLU A 220 5.48 -29.11 -21.06
C GLU A 220 5.87 -30.21 -20.07
N THR A 221 6.64 -29.88 -19.04
CA THR A 221 7.00 -30.81 -17.96
C THR A 221 7.26 -30.05 -16.66
N ASN A 222 6.64 -30.51 -15.57
CA ASN A 222 6.94 -30.01 -14.23
C ASN A 222 8.26 -30.61 -13.73
N PHE A 223 9.05 -29.82 -13.00
CA PHE A 223 10.23 -30.30 -12.30
C PHE A 223 10.19 -29.90 -10.82
N ALA A 224 10.88 -30.69 -10.00
CA ALA A 224 11.13 -30.38 -8.61
C ALA A 224 12.52 -30.89 -8.20
N LEU A 225 13.25 -30.07 -7.46
CA LEU A 225 14.48 -30.43 -6.75
C LEU A 225 14.27 -30.11 -5.27
N VAL A 226 14.65 -31.02 -4.39
CA VAL A 226 14.60 -30.83 -2.94
C VAL A 226 16.00 -31.10 -2.41
N GLU A 227 16.56 -30.14 -1.68
CA GLU A 227 17.89 -30.27 -1.09
C GLU A 227 17.87 -29.77 0.36
N GLU A 228 18.63 -30.44 1.22
CA GLU A 228 18.84 -30.05 2.61
C GLU A 228 20.04 -29.10 2.72
N ILE A 229 19.84 -27.98 3.39
CA ILE A 229 20.85 -26.97 3.67
C ILE A 229 21.19 -27.04 5.15
N VAL A 230 22.39 -27.54 5.44
CA VAL A 230 22.88 -27.76 6.80
C VAL A 230 23.63 -26.52 7.29
N ASN A 231 23.27 -26.04 8.48
CA ASN A 231 23.80 -24.83 9.11
C ASN A 231 23.79 -23.60 8.19
N PRO A 232 22.64 -23.21 7.58
CA PRO A 232 22.57 -22.02 6.75
C PRO A 232 22.83 -20.75 7.58
N ASN A 233 23.45 -19.75 6.97
CA ASN A 233 23.40 -18.38 7.48
C ASN A 233 21.95 -17.88 7.30
N LEU A 234 21.31 -17.55 8.42
CA LEU A 234 19.91 -17.14 8.40
C LEU A 234 19.77 -15.69 7.92
N TRP A 235 18.65 -15.41 7.27
CA TRP A 235 18.15 -14.06 7.09
C TRP A 235 17.52 -13.62 8.42
N GLU A 236 18.19 -12.73 9.15
CA GLU A 236 17.78 -12.25 10.48
C GLU A 236 17.17 -10.84 10.42
N GLY A 237 16.50 -10.52 9.33
CA GLY A 237 15.91 -9.21 9.11
C GLY A 237 16.98 -8.12 9.09
N VAL A 238 16.67 -6.95 9.66
CA VAL A 238 17.54 -5.76 9.62
C VAL A 238 18.90 -5.95 10.29
N GLU A 239 19.04 -6.96 11.16
CA GLU A 239 20.30 -7.26 11.84
C GLU A 239 21.31 -7.95 10.92
N ASN A 240 20.82 -8.88 10.09
CA ASN A 240 21.64 -9.62 9.14
C ASN A 240 20.77 -10.15 7.97
N PRO A 241 20.54 -9.36 6.91
CA PRO A 241 19.79 -9.79 5.73
C PRO A 241 20.67 -10.70 4.85
N TYR A 242 20.92 -11.92 5.31
CA TYR A 242 21.70 -12.89 4.57
C TYR A 242 20.88 -13.48 3.41
N LEU A 243 21.39 -13.33 2.19
CA LEU A 243 20.80 -13.87 0.97
C LEU A 243 21.85 -14.73 0.27
N TYR A 244 21.43 -15.94 -0.11
CA TYR A 244 22.11 -16.79 -1.07
C TYR A 244 21.61 -16.48 -2.47
N LYS A 245 22.37 -16.90 -3.48
CA LYS A 245 22.01 -16.79 -4.89
C LYS A 245 21.82 -18.17 -5.48
N LEU A 246 20.59 -18.50 -5.88
CA LEU A 246 20.29 -19.69 -6.68
C LEU A 246 20.44 -19.35 -8.16
N GLU A 247 21.41 -19.95 -8.83
CA GLU A 247 21.50 -19.96 -10.29
C GLU A 247 20.90 -21.24 -10.85
N VAL A 248 20.04 -21.11 -11.85
CA VAL A 248 19.50 -22.23 -12.61
C VAL A 248 19.73 -22.00 -14.09
N GLU A 249 20.46 -22.90 -14.73
CA GLU A 249 20.82 -22.84 -16.15
C GLU A 249 20.20 -24.04 -16.87
N LEU A 250 19.45 -23.78 -17.94
CA LEU A 250 18.86 -24.79 -18.80
C LEU A 250 19.71 -24.95 -20.06
N TYR A 251 20.34 -26.11 -20.20
CA TYR A 251 21.18 -26.47 -21.32
C TYR A 251 20.44 -27.31 -22.34
N CYS A 252 20.65 -27.03 -23.62
CA CYS A 252 20.30 -27.91 -24.73
C CYS A 252 21.45 -27.87 -25.75
N GLU A 253 21.86 -29.03 -26.29
CA GLU A 253 22.95 -29.13 -27.27
C GLU A 253 24.24 -28.40 -26.82
N ASN A 254 24.58 -28.48 -25.53
CA ASN A 254 25.69 -27.79 -24.87
C ASN A 254 25.65 -26.25 -24.89
N LYS A 255 24.49 -25.64 -25.17
CA LYS A 255 24.25 -24.19 -25.10
C LYS A 255 23.25 -23.86 -24.00
N ILE A 256 23.42 -22.70 -23.36
CA ILE A 256 22.44 -22.19 -22.39
C ILE A 256 21.26 -21.59 -23.14
N TYR A 257 20.10 -22.21 -23.02
CA TYR A 257 18.85 -21.74 -23.61
C TYR A 257 18.16 -20.71 -22.72
N ASP A 258 18.13 -20.96 -21.41
CA ASP A 258 17.56 -20.06 -20.41
C ASP A 258 18.38 -20.08 -19.11
N LYS A 259 18.38 -18.97 -18.37
CA LYS A 259 19.06 -18.82 -17.09
C LYS A 259 18.20 -17.97 -16.16
N LYS A 260 18.02 -18.43 -14.92
CA LYS A 260 17.41 -17.66 -13.82
C LYS A 260 18.41 -17.48 -12.69
N THR A 261 18.30 -16.35 -12.01
CA THR A 261 19.06 -16.04 -10.80
C THR A 261 18.10 -15.48 -9.78
N ILE A 262 17.95 -16.17 -8.65
CA ILE A 262 16.95 -15.88 -7.61
C ILE A 262 17.69 -15.79 -6.28
N GLU A 263 17.47 -14.69 -5.55
CA GLU A 263 18.00 -14.51 -4.19
C GLU A 263 17.07 -15.21 -3.18
N VAL A 264 17.64 -15.89 -2.19
CA VAL A 264 16.87 -16.59 -1.14
C VAL A 264 17.55 -16.47 0.22
N GLY A 265 16.78 -16.10 1.24
CA GLY A 265 17.23 -16.01 2.64
C GLY A 265 16.49 -17.02 3.51
N PHE A 266 17.23 -17.83 4.27
CA PHE A 266 16.63 -18.86 5.14
C PHE A 266 16.13 -18.24 6.45
N ARG A 267 14.85 -18.40 6.77
CA ARG A 267 14.27 -17.86 8.02
C ARG A 267 13.03 -18.62 8.47
N THR A 268 12.69 -18.51 9.75
CA THR A 268 11.36 -18.81 10.29
C THR A 268 10.69 -17.54 10.80
N VAL A 269 9.38 -17.43 10.60
CA VAL A 269 8.54 -16.41 11.23
C VAL A 269 7.43 -17.12 11.96
N GLU A 270 7.29 -16.84 13.24
CA GLU A 270 6.24 -17.38 14.09
C GLU A 270 5.44 -16.22 14.68
N ILE A 271 4.12 -16.38 14.74
CA ILE A 271 3.20 -15.39 15.28
C ILE A 271 2.30 -16.09 16.28
N THR A 272 2.20 -15.51 17.47
CA THR A 272 1.37 -16.03 18.55
C THR A 272 0.42 -14.92 19.03
N PRO A 273 -0.84 -15.26 19.37
CA PRO A 273 -1.80 -14.27 19.86
C PRO A 273 -1.39 -13.56 21.15
N ASP A 274 -0.56 -14.19 21.99
CA ASP A 274 -0.20 -13.73 23.34
C ASP A 274 1.22 -13.14 23.44
N LYS A 275 2.19 -13.70 22.71
CA LYS A 275 3.61 -13.31 22.81
C LYS A 275 4.11 -12.50 21.61
N GLY A 276 3.29 -12.33 20.58
CA GLY A 276 3.64 -11.51 19.42
C GLY A 276 4.42 -12.29 18.36
N VAL A 277 5.40 -11.62 17.74
CA VAL A 277 6.12 -12.10 16.56
C VAL A 277 7.53 -12.56 16.92
N PHE A 278 7.97 -13.65 16.30
CA PHE A 278 9.33 -14.17 16.42
C PHE A 278 9.94 -14.33 15.03
N LEU A 279 11.16 -13.84 14.85
CA LEU A 279 11.99 -14.07 13.66
C LEU A 279 13.17 -14.94 14.07
N ASN A 280 13.26 -16.15 13.51
CA ASN A 280 14.28 -17.15 13.89
C ASN A 280 14.31 -17.42 15.41
N GLY A 281 13.13 -17.49 16.03
CA GLY A 281 12.97 -17.69 17.48
C GLY A 281 13.27 -16.46 18.36
N LYS A 282 13.69 -15.33 17.78
CA LYS A 282 13.91 -14.07 18.51
C LYS A 282 12.65 -13.21 18.49
N ALA A 283 12.14 -12.84 19.66
CA ALA A 283 10.99 -11.96 19.79
C ALA A 283 11.27 -10.59 19.15
N ILE A 284 10.34 -10.10 18.33
CA ILE A 284 10.38 -8.79 17.71
C ILE A 284 9.00 -8.12 17.78
N LYS A 285 9.00 -6.79 17.77
CA LYS A 285 7.81 -5.99 17.46
C LYS A 285 7.85 -5.61 15.98
N LEU A 286 6.70 -5.61 15.30
CA LEU A 286 6.58 -5.06 13.95
C LEU A 286 6.52 -3.52 14.04
N ASN A 287 7.70 -2.91 14.00
CA ASN A 287 7.88 -1.47 13.94
C ASN A 287 7.75 -1.04 12.48
N GLY A 288 6.50 -0.84 12.07
CA GLY A 288 6.12 -0.81 10.67
C GLY A 288 5.72 0.57 10.15
N VAL A 289 5.91 0.76 8.85
CA VAL A 289 5.32 1.88 8.10
C VAL A 289 4.55 1.41 6.88
N SER A 290 3.47 2.09 6.52
CA SER A 290 2.82 1.89 5.22
C SER A 290 3.43 2.81 4.16
N ARG A 291 3.51 2.35 2.92
CA ARG A 291 4.10 3.11 1.81
C ARG A 291 3.28 2.98 0.54
N HIS A 292 2.79 4.09 0.01
CA HIS A 292 2.24 4.18 -1.35
C HIS A 292 3.36 4.31 -2.40
N GLN A 293 3.07 3.93 -3.66
CA GLN A 293 4.07 3.94 -4.75
C GLN A 293 4.10 5.23 -5.58
N ASP A 294 3.79 6.38 -4.98
CA ASP A 294 3.83 7.66 -5.68
C ASP A 294 4.84 8.66 -5.09
N PHE A 295 5.14 9.67 -5.90
CA PHE A 295 6.10 10.71 -5.61
C PHE A 295 5.66 12.03 -6.28
N ALA A 296 6.00 13.16 -5.66
CA ALA A 296 5.61 14.47 -6.14
C ALA A 296 6.10 14.73 -7.58
N GLY A 297 5.20 15.13 -8.47
CA GLY A 297 5.54 15.52 -9.84
C GLY A 297 5.83 14.38 -10.82
N VAL A 298 5.78 13.12 -10.37
CA VAL A 298 5.91 11.94 -11.24
C VAL A 298 4.79 10.92 -11.06
N GLY A 299 3.83 11.17 -10.17
CA GLY A 299 2.76 10.21 -9.86
C GLY A 299 3.35 8.87 -9.43
N ASN A 300 2.84 7.78 -9.99
CA ASN A 300 3.34 6.43 -9.76
C ASN A 300 4.45 5.96 -10.73
N ALA A 301 4.94 6.81 -11.65
CA ALA A 301 6.01 6.48 -12.59
C ALA A 301 7.39 6.54 -11.93
N LEU A 302 7.61 5.71 -10.91
CA LEU A 302 8.82 5.75 -10.09
C LEU A 302 10.03 5.10 -10.78
N THR A 303 11.19 5.74 -10.66
CA THR A 303 12.48 5.16 -11.01
C THR A 303 13.07 4.35 -9.83
N LYS A 304 14.19 3.68 -10.06
CA LYS A 304 14.92 2.97 -8.99
C LYS A 304 15.43 3.96 -7.93
N GLU A 305 15.88 5.14 -8.34
CA GLU A 305 16.39 6.18 -7.45
C GLU A 305 15.31 6.68 -6.48
N HIS A 306 14.06 6.84 -6.95
CA HIS A 306 12.94 7.15 -6.04
C HIS A 306 12.70 6.04 -5.01
N MET A 307 12.77 4.78 -5.44
CA MET A 307 12.60 3.62 -4.56
C MET A 307 13.75 3.44 -3.58
N ASP A 308 14.99 3.70 -4.01
CA ASP A 308 16.19 3.68 -3.17
C ASP A 308 16.13 4.81 -2.13
N LEU A 309 15.67 5.99 -2.51
CA LEU A 309 15.45 7.11 -1.60
C LEU A 309 14.39 6.74 -0.55
N ASP A 310 13.23 6.25 -0.96
CA ASP A 310 12.19 5.77 -0.03
C ASP A 310 12.76 4.77 0.97
N MET A 311 13.47 3.74 0.49
CA MET A 311 14.09 2.73 1.35
C MET A 311 15.14 3.32 2.29
N SER A 312 15.97 4.26 1.83
CA SER A 312 16.98 4.91 2.67
C SER A 312 16.36 5.66 3.85
N ILE A 313 15.23 6.32 3.63
CA ILE A 313 14.50 7.08 4.65
C ILE A 313 13.82 6.10 5.63
N ILE A 314 13.26 5.00 5.14
CA ILE A 314 12.65 3.96 5.98
C ILE A 314 13.70 3.25 6.86
N LYS A 315 14.90 3.00 6.34
CA LYS A 315 16.02 2.51 7.15
C LYS A 315 16.45 3.51 8.20
N GLU A 316 16.43 4.80 7.87
CA GLU A 316 16.88 5.85 8.77
C GLU A 316 16.04 5.90 10.07
N ILE A 317 14.72 5.74 9.97
CA ILE A 317 13.84 5.70 11.14
C ILE A 317 13.98 4.43 11.97
N GLY A 318 14.59 3.37 11.43
CA GLY A 318 14.75 2.08 12.11
C GLY A 318 13.54 1.15 11.99
N ALA A 319 12.69 1.34 10.97
CA ALA A 319 11.59 0.41 10.72
C ALA A 319 12.15 -0.97 10.36
N ASN A 320 11.48 -2.03 10.84
CA ASN A 320 11.82 -3.42 10.52
C ASN A 320 10.74 -4.12 9.68
N SER A 321 9.63 -3.42 9.41
CA SER A 321 8.55 -3.93 8.58
C SER A 321 7.91 -2.84 7.71
N ILE A 322 7.39 -3.22 6.54
CA ILE A 322 6.62 -2.34 5.66
C ILE A 322 5.32 -3.02 5.24
N ARG A 323 4.21 -2.28 5.29
CA ARG A 323 2.96 -2.65 4.63
C ARG A 323 2.89 -1.95 3.27
N LEU A 324 2.94 -2.73 2.21
CA LEU A 324 2.95 -2.25 0.83
C LEU A 324 1.52 -2.14 0.30
N SER A 325 0.86 -1.08 0.77
CA SER A 325 -0.54 -0.77 0.53
C SER A 325 -0.78 0.06 -0.75
N HIS A 326 -1.88 -0.11 -1.48
CA HIS A 326 -2.96 -1.10 -1.30
C HIS A 326 -3.01 -2.08 -2.48
N TYR A 327 -1.84 -2.48 -2.96
CA TYR A 327 -1.70 -3.17 -4.23
C TYR A 327 -0.30 -3.77 -4.37
N GLN A 328 -0.09 -4.61 -5.38
CA GLN A 328 1.25 -5.10 -5.70
C GLN A 328 2.20 -3.94 -6.04
N HIS A 329 3.34 -3.86 -5.33
CA HIS A 329 4.40 -2.88 -5.60
C HIS A 329 5.38 -3.38 -6.67
N ASN A 330 6.30 -2.49 -7.07
CA ASN A 330 7.36 -2.84 -8.00
C ASN A 330 8.30 -3.90 -7.36
N ASP A 331 8.62 -4.95 -8.12
CA ASP A 331 9.55 -6.03 -7.76
C ASP A 331 10.89 -5.57 -7.19
N TYR A 332 11.41 -4.47 -7.74
CA TYR A 332 12.64 -3.86 -7.24
C TYR A 332 12.50 -3.42 -5.78
N PHE A 333 11.32 -2.93 -5.37
CA PHE A 333 11.10 -2.54 -3.98
C PHE A 333 11.04 -3.73 -3.03
N TYR A 334 10.44 -4.86 -3.46
CA TYR A 334 10.50 -6.11 -2.69
C TYR A 334 11.94 -6.64 -2.59
N THR A 335 12.72 -6.55 -3.68
CA THR A 335 14.16 -6.87 -3.69
C THR A 335 14.95 -5.99 -2.71
N LEU A 336 14.65 -4.69 -2.63
CA LEU A 336 15.24 -3.81 -1.61
C LEU A 336 14.88 -4.27 -0.20
N CYS A 337 13.63 -4.70 0.04
CA CYS A 337 13.20 -5.22 1.33
C CYS A 337 13.98 -6.50 1.72
N ASP A 338 14.16 -7.44 0.79
CA ASP A 338 14.97 -8.64 0.99
C ASP A 338 16.40 -8.28 1.40
N ARG A 339 17.03 -7.38 0.63
CA ARG A 339 18.45 -7.01 0.81
C ARG A 339 18.71 -6.17 2.06
N VAL A 340 17.71 -5.42 2.52
CA VAL A 340 17.81 -4.58 3.72
C VAL A 340 17.36 -5.30 4.99
N GLY A 341 16.55 -6.35 4.88
CA GLY A 341 16.08 -7.10 6.04
C GLY A 341 14.71 -6.69 6.56
N ILE A 342 13.88 -6.07 5.72
CA ILE A 342 12.55 -5.60 6.10
C ILE A 342 11.53 -6.72 5.91
N LEU A 343 10.68 -6.97 6.92
CA LEU A 343 9.53 -7.86 6.77
C LEU A 343 8.38 -7.15 6.04
N VAL A 344 7.80 -7.81 5.03
CA VAL A 344 6.80 -7.20 4.16
C VAL A 344 5.43 -7.85 4.29
N TRP A 345 4.42 -7.02 4.49
CA TRP A 345 3.03 -7.33 4.17
C TRP A 345 2.76 -6.82 2.75
N ALA A 346 2.37 -7.72 1.85
CA ALA A 346 1.98 -7.38 0.47
C ALA A 346 0.49 -7.68 0.24
N GLU A 347 -0.25 -6.80 -0.42
CA GLU A 347 -1.71 -6.94 -0.55
C GLU A 347 -2.25 -6.59 -1.94
N ILE A 348 -3.49 -7.01 -2.20
CA ILE A 348 -4.27 -6.68 -3.40
C ILE A 348 -5.21 -5.49 -3.13
N PRO A 349 -5.68 -4.77 -4.16
CA PRO A 349 -6.61 -3.66 -4.00
C PRO A 349 -8.07 -4.08 -3.79
N PHE A 350 -8.33 -5.20 -3.12
CA PHE A 350 -9.68 -5.54 -2.67
C PHE A 350 -10.02 -4.67 -1.45
N ILE A 351 -10.48 -3.45 -1.73
CA ILE A 351 -10.54 -2.34 -0.76
C ILE A 351 -11.90 -1.64 -0.76
N SER A 352 -12.32 -1.18 0.42
CA SER A 352 -13.51 -0.37 0.68
C SER A 352 -14.85 -1.07 0.40
N VAL A 353 -15.12 -1.41 -0.86
CA VAL A 353 -16.39 -1.98 -1.30
C VAL A 353 -16.14 -3.12 -2.28
N PRO A 354 -16.85 -4.25 -2.13
CA PRO A 354 -16.78 -5.33 -3.11
C PRO A 354 -17.54 -4.94 -4.38
N THR A 355 -17.21 -5.58 -5.49
CA THR A 355 -18.02 -5.55 -6.71
C THR A 355 -19.37 -6.22 -6.47
N THR A 356 -20.42 -5.67 -7.07
CA THR A 356 -21.74 -6.31 -7.14
C THR A 356 -22.02 -6.90 -8.53
N SER A 357 -21.28 -6.47 -9.56
CA SER A 357 -21.44 -6.94 -10.94
C SER A 357 -20.71 -8.27 -11.20
N ASP A 358 -19.67 -8.59 -10.42
CA ASP A 358 -18.94 -9.86 -10.50
C ASP A 358 -19.00 -10.66 -9.20
N LYS A 359 -20.03 -11.52 -9.08
CA LYS A 359 -20.23 -12.38 -7.91
C LYS A 359 -19.09 -13.37 -7.65
N GLU A 360 -18.30 -13.71 -8.67
CA GLU A 360 -17.17 -14.64 -8.53
C GLU A 360 -15.87 -13.94 -8.10
N ASN A 361 -15.87 -12.61 -8.00
CA ASN A 361 -14.73 -11.78 -7.60
C ASN A 361 -13.44 -12.10 -8.39
N LYS A 362 -13.58 -12.32 -9.71
CA LYS A 362 -12.52 -12.79 -10.61
C LYS A 362 -11.33 -11.85 -10.63
N ASN A 363 -11.58 -10.54 -10.67
CA ASN A 363 -10.50 -9.55 -10.71
C ASN A 363 -9.63 -9.60 -9.43
N ALA A 364 -10.23 -9.73 -8.25
CA ALA A 364 -9.47 -9.86 -7.00
C ALA A 364 -8.67 -11.18 -6.96
N LYS A 365 -9.24 -12.28 -7.46
CA LYS A 365 -8.56 -13.58 -7.57
C LYS A 365 -7.37 -13.53 -8.54
N ASP A 366 -7.52 -12.92 -9.72
CA ASP A 366 -6.41 -12.75 -10.69
C ASP A 366 -5.30 -11.87 -10.09
N GLN A 367 -5.66 -10.75 -9.44
CA GLN A 367 -4.68 -9.89 -8.76
C GLN A 367 -3.94 -10.63 -7.63
N LEU A 368 -4.63 -11.48 -6.87
CA LEU A 368 -4.02 -12.27 -5.80
C LEU A 368 -3.09 -13.36 -6.34
N GLU A 369 -3.51 -14.07 -7.39
CA GLU A 369 -2.67 -15.08 -8.03
C GLU A 369 -1.37 -14.46 -8.53
N ARG A 370 -1.47 -13.34 -9.26
CA ARG A 370 -0.32 -12.63 -9.81
C ARG A 370 0.57 -12.07 -8.72
N LEU A 371 0.01 -11.45 -7.68
CA LEU A 371 0.78 -10.97 -6.54
C LEU A 371 1.62 -12.11 -5.93
N ILE A 372 0.97 -13.21 -5.55
CA ILE A 372 1.64 -14.33 -4.88
C ILE A 372 2.68 -14.95 -5.80
N LYS A 373 2.34 -15.26 -7.06
CA LYS A 373 3.28 -15.90 -7.98
C LYS A 373 4.46 -15.02 -8.35
N GLN A 374 4.24 -13.72 -8.55
CA GLN A 374 5.31 -12.81 -8.94
C GLN A 374 6.22 -12.46 -7.79
N ALA A 375 5.69 -12.41 -6.57
CA ALA A 375 6.46 -12.04 -5.38
C ALA A 375 6.87 -13.25 -4.52
N TYR A 376 6.57 -14.48 -4.96
CA TYR A 376 6.74 -15.72 -4.19
C TYR A 376 8.15 -15.91 -3.61
N ASN A 377 9.17 -15.53 -4.38
CA ASN A 377 10.56 -15.80 -4.03
C ASN A 377 11.17 -14.74 -3.08
N HIS A 378 10.44 -13.66 -2.75
CA HIS A 378 10.93 -12.65 -1.82
C HIS A 378 10.93 -13.17 -0.38
N SER A 379 12.11 -13.18 0.23
CA SER A 379 12.31 -13.69 1.60
C SER A 379 11.73 -12.72 2.65
N SER A 380 11.65 -11.44 2.31
CA SER A 380 11.05 -10.36 3.11
C SER A 380 9.56 -10.56 3.36
N ILE A 381 8.81 -11.10 2.39
CA ILE A 381 7.36 -11.21 2.51
C ILE A 381 7.02 -12.28 3.54
N TYR A 382 6.29 -11.89 4.59
CA TYR A 382 5.86 -12.79 5.65
C TYR A 382 4.34 -13.05 5.65
N CYS A 383 3.56 -12.14 5.05
CA CYS A 383 2.13 -12.34 4.89
C CYS A 383 1.54 -11.72 3.60
N TRP A 384 0.39 -12.26 3.20
CA TRP A 384 -0.42 -11.80 2.08
C TRP A 384 -1.73 -11.16 2.59
N GLY A 385 -1.94 -9.88 2.29
CA GLY A 385 -3.15 -9.15 2.61
C GLY A 385 -4.25 -9.39 1.58
N VAL A 386 -5.39 -9.91 2.02
CA VAL A 386 -6.51 -10.24 1.12
C VAL A 386 -7.57 -9.15 1.00
N GLN A 387 -7.66 -8.23 1.98
CA GLN A 387 -8.63 -7.12 1.95
C GLN A 387 -8.19 -5.94 2.82
N ASN A 388 -8.68 -4.75 2.48
CA ASN A 388 -8.59 -3.55 3.33
C ASN A 388 -9.95 -2.84 3.45
N GLU A 389 -10.45 -2.66 4.66
CA GLU A 389 -11.69 -1.95 4.98
C GLU A 389 -12.87 -2.35 4.07
N ILE A 390 -12.94 -3.61 3.62
CA ILE A 390 -13.91 -4.03 2.60
C ILE A 390 -15.37 -3.93 3.07
N THR A 391 -15.56 -3.82 4.38
CA THR A 391 -16.85 -3.61 5.03
C THR A 391 -17.15 -2.14 5.27
N ILE A 392 -16.40 -1.18 4.69
CA ILE A 392 -16.70 0.26 4.85
C ILE A 392 -18.14 0.53 4.43
N ALA A 393 -18.60 -0.14 3.37
CA ALA A 393 -19.96 -0.31 2.83
C ALA A 393 -21.03 -0.81 3.82
N ILE A 394 -20.88 -2.08 4.08
CA ILE A 394 -21.81 -2.94 4.79
C ILE A 394 -20.99 -4.17 5.16
N GLU A 395 -21.39 -4.84 6.21
CA GLU A 395 -20.85 -6.14 6.58
C GLU A 395 -21.96 -7.18 6.37
N ASN A 396 -21.70 -8.20 5.54
CA ASN A 396 -22.67 -9.24 5.20
C ASN A 396 -21.97 -10.55 4.81
N GLU A 397 -22.76 -11.61 4.65
CA GLU A 397 -22.27 -12.96 4.38
C GLU A 397 -21.49 -13.06 3.05
N THR A 398 -21.93 -12.35 2.01
CA THR A 398 -21.24 -12.35 0.70
C THR A 398 -19.81 -11.82 0.82
N ILE A 399 -19.57 -10.80 1.64
CA ILE A 399 -18.22 -10.30 1.91
C ILE A 399 -17.39 -11.35 2.65
N TYR A 400 -17.96 -12.04 3.63
CA TYR A 400 -17.27 -13.12 4.34
C TYR A 400 -16.87 -14.25 3.39
N GLU A 401 -17.77 -14.66 2.48
CA GLU A 401 -17.49 -15.67 1.44
C GLU A 401 -16.36 -15.21 0.53
N MET A 402 -16.39 -13.97 0.01
CA MET A 402 -15.34 -13.42 -0.85
C MET A 402 -13.97 -13.39 -0.14
N VAL A 403 -13.92 -12.95 1.12
CA VAL A 403 -12.67 -12.91 1.90
C VAL A 403 -12.17 -14.32 2.19
N LYS A 404 -13.07 -15.25 2.52
CA LYS A 404 -12.73 -16.66 2.76
C LYS A 404 -12.16 -17.31 1.50
N GLU A 405 -12.77 -17.09 0.33
CA GLU A 405 -12.27 -17.63 -0.94
C GLU A 405 -10.87 -17.11 -1.28
N LEU A 406 -10.61 -15.81 -1.07
CA LEU A 406 -9.28 -15.23 -1.27
C LEU A 406 -8.26 -15.81 -0.27
N SER A 407 -8.66 -16.00 0.99
CA SER A 407 -7.80 -16.62 2.02
C SER A 407 -7.45 -18.07 1.67
N ASP A 408 -8.44 -18.88 1.29
CA ASP A 408 -8.26 -20.27 0.87
C ASP A 408 -7.37 -20.36 -0.39
N MET A 409 -7.57 -19.46 -1.35
CA MET A 409 -6.76 -19.37 -2.55
C MET A 409 -5.31 -19.00 -2.23
N ALA A 410 -5.07 -18.00 -1.38
CA ALA A 410 -3.73 -17.60 -0.97
C ALA A 410 -3.00 -18.75 -0.27
N ARG A 411 -3.68 -19.47 0.64
CA ARG A 411 -3.13 -20.62 1.35
C ARG A 411 -2.78 -21.78 0.41
N LYS A 412 -3.58 -21.98 -0.64
CA LYS A 412 -3.31 -23.00 -1.68
C LYS A 412 -2.09 -22.61 -2.54
N LEU A 413 -1.97 -21.34 -2.92
CA LEU A 413 -0.87 -20.84 -3.74
C LEU A 413 0.44 -20.78 -2.98
N ASP A 414 0.39 -20.38 -1.71
CA ASP A 414 1.56 -20.27 -0.84
C ASP A 414 1.24 -20.69 0.61
N PRO A 415 1.42 -21.98 0.95
CA PRO A 415 1.21 -22.45 2.31
C PRO A 415 2.33 -22.05 3.28
N SER A 416 3.39 -21.37 2.82
CA SER A 416 4.57 -21.04 3.62
C SER A 416 4.50 -19.68 4.32
N ARG A 417 3.43 -18.90 4.06
CA ARG A 417 3.24 -17.55 4.59
C ARG A 417 1.86 -17.37 5.21
N PHE A 418 1.75 -16.38 6.09
CA PHE A 418 0.50 -16.04 6.76
C PHE A 418 -0.44 -15.29 5.82
N ILE A 419 -1.74 -15.42 6.05
CA ILE A 419 -2.78 -14.60 5.42
C ILE A 419 -3.22 -13.52 6.40
N ALA A 420 -3.33 -12.28 5.93
CA ALA A 420 -3.67 -11.12 6.76
C ALA A 420 -4.82 -10.31 6.16
N GLN A 421 -5.45 -9.48 6.99
CA GLN A 421 -6.48 -8.55 6.58
C GLN A 421 -6.46 -7.25 7.39
N ALA A 422 -6.94 -6.16 6.82
CA ALA A 422 -7.05 -4.87 7.51
C ALA A 422 -8.52 -4.46 7.64
N ASN A 423 -9.09 -4.55 8.83
CA ASN A 423 -10.47 -4.18 9.12
C ASN A 423 -10.62 -2.68 9.38
N ILE A 424 -11.75 -2.12 8.97
CA ILE A 424 -12.16 -0.80 9.44
C ILE A 424 -12.51 -0.87 10.95
N HIS A 425 -12.32 0.25 11.65
CA HIS A 425 -12.53 0.37 13.10
C HIS A 425 -13.87 -0.16 13.64
N SER A 426 -14.93 -0.15 12.82
CA SER A 426 -16.30 -0.50 13.22
C SER A 426 -16.59 -2.00 13.21
N VAL A 427 -15.71 -2.83 12.63
CA VAL A 427 -15.87 -4.29 12.69
C VAL A 427 -15.80 -4.74 14.15
N ALA A 428 -16.87 -5.36 14.62
CA ALA A 428 -17.00 -5.81 16.01
C ALA A 428 -15.91 -6.84 16.37
N ASN A 429 -15.60 -6.95 17.67
CA ASN A 429 -14.60 -7.91 18.15
C ASN A 429 -15.03 -9.36 17.85
N GLU A 430 -16.33 -9.62 17.93
CA GLU A 430 -16.96 -10.93 17.73
C GLU A 430 -17.24 -11.25 16.26
N SER A 431 -16.97 -10.33 15.32
CA SER A 431 -17.27 -10.56 13.90
C SER A 431 -16.59 -11.84 13.38
N SER A 432 -17.34 -12.61 12.59
CA SER A 432 -16.84 -13.78 11.87
C SER A 432 -15.68 -13.44 10.93
N LEU A 433 -15.64 -12.20 10.41
CA LEU A 433 -14.57 -11.72 9.54
C LEU A 433 -13.19 -11.89 10.20
N ASN A 434 -13.10 -11.66 11.51
CA ASN A 434 -11.84 -11.78 12.25
C ASN A 434 -11.25 -13.21 12.17
N GLY A 435 -12.08 -14.24 12.00
CA GLY A 435 -11.62 -15.64 11.93
C GLY A 435 -11.22 -16.15 10.55
N LEU A 436 -11.27 -15.34 9.50
CA LEU A 436 -11.05 -15.80 8.11
C LEU A 436 -9.57 -15.80 7.66
N THR A 437 -8.68 -15.19 8.45
CA THR A 437 -7.25 -15.03 8.15
C THR A 437 -6.39 -15.35 9.36
N ASP A 438 -5.08 -15.51 9.17
CA ASP A 438 -4.15 -15.88 10.25
C ASP A 438 -3.78 -14.67 11.14
N ILE A 439 -3.85 -13.45 10.59
CA ILE A 439 -3.52 -12.19 11.29
C ILE A 439 -4.63 -11.17 11.07
N VAL A 440 -5.16 -10.61 12.17
CA VAL A 440 -6.16 -9.53 12.10
C VAL A 440 -5.52 -8.17 12.34
N GLY A 441 -5.62 -7.33 11.32
CA GLY A 441 -5.31 -5.91 11.39
C GLY A 441 -6.55 -5.06 11.60
N TYR A 442 -6.42 -3.96 12.34
CA TYR A 442 -7.41 -2.89 12.35
C TYR A 442 -6.79 -1.55 11.97
N ASN A 443 -7.51 -0.79 11.15
CA ASN A 443 -7.22 0.60 10.85
C ASN A 443 -7.84 1.50 11.92
N LEU A 444 -7.01 2.03 12.82
CA LEU A 444 -7.40 2.72 14.04
C LEU A 444 -6.87 4.16 14.10
N TYR A 445 -7.79 5.12 14.19
CA TYR A 445 -7.57 6.56 14.11
C TYR A 445 -8.16 7.30 15.33
N TYR A 446 -8.04 6.67 16.51
CA TYR A 446 -8.50 7.20 17.80
C TYR A 446 -7.83 8.54 18.11
N GLY A 447 -8.62 9.59 18.34
CA GLY A 447 -8.14 10.96 18.49
C GLY A 447 -8.14 11.78 17.19
N TRP A 448 -8.36 11.17 16.02
CA TRP A 448 -8.44 11.92 14.75
C TRP A 448 -9.83 11.93 14.13
N TYR A 449 -10.38 10.75 13.89
CA TYR A 449 -11.71 10.59 13.29
C TYR A 449 -12.80 10.28 14.30
N TYR A 450 -12.42 9.76 15.47
CA TYR A 450 -13.35 9.37 16.51
C TYR A 450 -12.64 9.27 17.86
N LYS A 451 -13.42 9.54 18.92
CA LYS A 451 -13.02 9.49 20.34
C LYS A 451 -11.65 10.14 20.63
N GLU A 452 -11.02 9.77 21.74
CA GLU A 452 -9.73 10.32 22.16
C GLU A 452 -8.56 9.38 21.84
N MET A 453 -7.33 9.89 21.78
CA MET A 453 -6.16 9.07 21.43
C MET A 453 -5.91 7.92 22.42
N GLN A 454 -6.21 8.13 23.71
CA GLN A 454 -6.04 7.14 24.77
C GLN A 454 -7.02 5.96 24.63
N ASP A 455 -8.12 6.11 23.90
CA ASP A 455 -9.08 5.02 23.69
C ASP A 455 -8.53 3.87 22.82
N LEU A 456 -7.39 4.08 22.14
CA LEU A 456 -6.67 3.03 21.41
C LEU A 456 -6.30 1.86 22.33
N GLU A 457 -5.85 2.17 23.54
CA GLU A 457 -5.48 1.20 24.57
C GLU A 457 -6.63 0.26 24.88
N LYS A 458 -7.76 0.86 25.26
CA LYS A 458 -8.99 0.15 25.59
C LYS A 458 -9.49 -0.70 24.43
N ARG A 459 -9.44 -0.17 23.20
CA ARG A 459 -9.87 -0.92 22.00
C ARG A 459 -9.08 -2.21 21.79
N LEU A 460 -7.77 -2.18 22.01
CA LEU A 460 -6.89 -3.34 21.83
C LEU A 460 -7.05 -4.35 22.97
N ASP A 461 -7.13 -3.88 24.21
CA ASP A 461 -7.34 -4.73 25.39
C ASP A 461 -8.69 -5.45 25.32
N GLU A 462 -9.75 -4.77 24.88
CA GLU A 462 -11.07 -5.37 24.68
C GLU A 462 -11.07 -6.41 23.55
N PHE A 463 -10.37 -6.16 22.43
CA PHE A 463 -10.26 -7.15 21.37
C PHE A 463 -9.58 -8.42 21.86
N HIS A 464 -8.41 -8.29 22.49
CA HIS A 464 -7.63 -9.43 22.93
C HIS A 464 -8.37 -10.22 24.02
N LYS A 465 -9.14 -9.55 24.88
CA LYS A 465 -10.02 -10.20 25.84
C LYS A 465 -11.13 -11.03 25.15
N THR A 466 -11.75 -10.50 24.10
CA THR A 466 -12.81 -11.20 23.35
C THR A 466 -12.25 -12.31 22.47
N ARG A 467 -11.13 -12.07 21.78
CA ARG A 467 -10.49 -12.92 20.77
C ARG A 467 -9.04 -13.22 21.10
N SER A 468 -8.82 -13.81 22.28
CA SER A 468 -7.48 -14.21 22.74
C SER A 468 -6.80 -15.26 21.86
N ASP A 469 -7.56 -15.88 20.95
CA ASP A 469 -7.12 -16.85 19.95
C ASP A 469 -6.50 -16.21 18.70
N ILE A 470 -6.70 -14.91 18.48
CA ILE A 470 -6.30 -14.22 17.25
C ILE A 470 -5.12 -13.26 17.49
N PRO A 471 -4.04 -13.36 16.68
CA PRO A 471 -3.01 -12.33 16.63
C PRO A 471 -3.53 -11.01 16.08
N VAL A 472 -3.36 -9.92 16.84
CA VAL A 472 -3.90 -8.59 16.50
C VAL A 472 -2.80 -7.54 16.27
N MET A 473 -3.01 -6.67 15.29
CA MET A 473 -2.15 -5.51 15.06
C MET A 473 -2.92 -4.29 14.55
N VAL A 474 -2.26 -3.13 14.58
CA VAL A 474 -2.82 -1.89 14.02
C VAL A 474 -2.24 -1.66 12.62
N THR A 475 -3.05 -1.87 11.58
CA THR A 475 -2.62 -1.82 10.18
C THR A 475 -2.59 -0.44 9.58
N GLU A 476 -3.26 0.52 10.22
CA GLU A 476 -3.17 1.95 9.94
C GLU A 476 -3.42 2.75 11.21
N TYR A 477 -2.59 3.76 11.45
CA TYR A 477 -2.81 4.81 12.43
C TYR A 477 -2.00 6.05 12.03
N GLY A 478 -2.60 7.24 12.10
CA GLY A 478 -1.93 8.50 11.79
C GLY A 478 -2.88 9.67 11.64
N VAL A 479 -2.35 10.89 11.56
CA VAL A 479 -3.14 12.12 11.53
C VAL A 479 -2.63 13.07 10.47
N ASP A 480 -3.54 13.71 9.74
CA ASP A 480 -3.13 14.64 8.68
C ASP A 480 -2.43 15.84 9.32
N THR A 481 -1.27 16.18 8.77
CA THR A 481 -0.36 17.15 9.35
C THR A 481 0.24 18.01 8.27
N ASN A 482 -0.01 19.31 8.36
CA ASN A 482 0.61 20.31 7.51
C ASN A 482 1.80 20.95 8.25
N PRO A 483 3.04 20.78 7.77
CA PRO A 483 4.25 21.27 8.46
C PRO A 483 4.38 22.80 8.51
N LYS A 484 3.40 23.53 7.97
CA LYS A 484 3.26 24.99 8.11
C LYS A 484 2.46 25.40 9.35
N LEU A 485 1.69 24.48 9.93
CA LEU A 485 0.75 24.77 11.02
C LEU A 485 1.34 24.38 12.36
N HIS A 486 1.19 25.28 13.33
CA HIS A 486 1.78 25.12 14.66
C HIS A 486 0.88 25.68 15.77
N SER A 487 0.90 25.03 16.93
CA SER A 487 0.13 25.46 18.09
C SER A 487 0.87 25.22 19.41
N TYR A 488 0.67 26.11 20.38
CA TYR A 488 1.05 25.86 21.77
C TYR A 488 0.14 24.84 22.45
N ASN A 489 -1.10 24.73 21.97
CA ASN A 489 -2.16 23.90 22.52
C ASN A 489 -2.68 23.01 21.38
N PRO A 490 -1.88 22.03 20.92
CA PRO A 490 -2.27 21.14 19.83
C PRO A 490 -3.56 20.39 20.18
N SER A 491 -4.44 20.26 19.21
CA SER A 491 -5.79 19.71 19.34
C SER A 491 -6.24 19.01 18.06
N VAL A 492 -7.24 18.13 18.19
CA VAL A 492 -7.78 17.38 17.05
C VAL A 492 -8.22 18.31 15.91
N LYS A 493 -7.87 17.95 14.67
CA LYS A 493 -8.17 18.71 13.44
C LYS A 493 -7.59 20.13 13.36
N ASP A 494 -6.54 20.45 14.13
CA ASP A 494 -5.74 21.64 13.88
C ASP A 494 -4.60 21.43 12.86
N TYR A 495 -4.34 20.17 12.50
CA TYR A 495 -3.36 19.72 11.50
C TYR A 495 -1.91 20.11 11.83
N THR A 496 -1.61 20.40 13.10
CA THR A 496 -0.28 20.84 13.55
C THR A 496 0.68 19.68 13.75
N GLU A 497 1.98 19.95 13.57
CA GLU A 497 3.02 18.94 13.85
C GLU A 497 3.07 18.56 15.33
N GLU A 498 2.77 19.50 16.23
CA GLU A 498 2.71 19.22 17.66
C GLU A 498 1.60 18.21 17.99
N TYR A 499 0.44 18.27 17.32
CA TYR A 499 -0.61 17.26 17.48
C TYR A 499 -0.17 15.89 16.94
N GLN A 500 0.50 15.86 15.77
CA GLN A 500 1.05 14.64 15.19
C GLN A 500 1.99 13.91 16.16
N LEU A 501 2.86 14.66 16.85
CA LEU A 501 3.77 14.12 17.86
C LEU A 501 3.03 13.48 19.04
N LEU A 502 2.03 14.18 19.59
CA LEU A 502 1.25 13.66 20.73
C LEU A 502 0.53 12.36 20.37
N PHE A 503 -0.13 12.35 19.20
CA PHE A 503 -0.84 11.18 18.68
C PHE A 503 0.10 9.98 18.53
N HIS A 504 1.23 10.14 17.84
CA HIS A 504 2.13 9.02 17.58
C HIS A 504 2.85 8.54 18.84
N ASN A 505 3.19 9.44 19.77
CA ASN A 505 3.80 9.03 21.03
C ASN A 505 2.84 8.17 21.85
N ASN A 506 1.55 8.51 21.89
CA ASN A 506 0.51 7.70 22.53
C ASN A 506 0.40 6.31 21.89
N ALA A 507 0.35 6.23 20.55
CA ALA A 507 0.28 4.95 19.84
C ALA A 507 1.52 4.07 20.08
N LEU A 508 2.72 4.64 19.99
CA LEU A 508 3.98 3.92 20.21
C LEU A 508 4.10 3.36 21.64
N LYS A 509 3.70 4.13 22.66
CA LYS A 509 3.62 3.65 24.04
C LYS A 509 2.63 2.50 24.17
N THR A 510 1.42 2.70 23.65
CA THR A 510 0.35 1.69 23.65
C THR A 510 0.82 0.36 23.11
N PHE A 511 1.53 0.36 21.97
CA PHE A 511 2.04 -0.86 21.35
C PHE A 511 3.16 -1.48 22.17
N ASN A 512 4.14 -0.70 22.64
CA ASN A 512 5.29 -1.22 23.37
C ASN A 512 4.92 -1.82 24.74
N GLU A 513 3.87 -1.31 25.37
CA GLU A 513 3.39 -1.80 26.67
C GLU A 513 2.55 -3.10 26.57
N ARG A 514 2.13 -3.50 25.37
CA ARG A 514 1.24 -4.67 25.15
C ARG A 514 1.92 -5.74 24.31
N SER A 515 2.37 -6.83 24.94
CA SER A 515 3.09 -7.92 24.26
C SER A 515 2.26 -8.62 23.17
N PHE A 516 0.95 -8.76 23.38
CA PHE A 516 0.03 -9.44 22.46
C PHE A 516 -0.22 -8.66 21.15
N VAL A 517 0.05 -7.36 21.12
CA VAL A 517 -0.06 -6.55 19.90
C VAL A 517 1.18 -6.82 19.04
N LEU A 518 1.02 -7.31 17.81
CA LEU A 518 2.18 -7.66 16.96
C LEU A 518 3.05 -6.44 16.63
N GLY A 519 2.44 -5.26 16.62
CA GLY A 519 3.04 -3.98 16.26
C GLY A 519 2.03 -3.13 15.50
N GLY A 520 2.53 -2.24 14.64
CA GLY A 520 1.64 -1.48 13.78
C GLY A 520 2.33 -0.78 12.62
N TYR A 521 1.54 -0.43 11.61
CA TYR A 521 1.98 0.31 10.44
C TYR A 521 1.46 1.74 10.50
N VAL A 522 2.38 2.70 10.64
CA VAL A 522 1.99 4.12 10.56
C VAL A 522 1.40 4.39 9.18
N TRP A 523 0.24 5.04 9.16
CA TRP A 523 -0.41 5.55 7.96
C TRP A 523 -0.11 7.05 7.89
N ALA A 524 0.89 7.49 7.13
CA ALA A 524 1.78 6.70 6.27
C ALA A 524 3.25 7.13 6.46
N MET A 525 4.18 6.44 5.80
CA MET A 525 5.58 6.87 5.76
C MET A 525 5.74 8.23 5.07
N PHE A 526 5.02 8.40 3.95
CA PHE A 526 5.08 9.57 3.10
C PHE A 526 3.67 10.12 2.87
N ASP A 527 3.53 11.44 2.75
CA ASP A 527 2.32 12.03 2.16
C ASP A 527 2.17 11.50 0.73
N PHE A 528 0.93 11.38 0.24
CA PHE A 528 0.64 10.79 -1.06
C PHE A 528 -0.57 11.45 -1.74
N GLY A 529 -0.70 11.24 -3.04
CA GLY A 529 -1.75 11.82 -3.86
C GLY A 529 -3.11 11.17 -3.65
N SER A 530 -4.13 12.00 -3.40
CA SER A 530 -5.53 11.61 -3.33
C SER A 530 -6.38 12.72 -3.96
N GLU A 531 -6.84 12.50 -5.19
CA GLU A 531 -7.55 13.51 -5.99
C GLU A 531 -8.80 14.09 -5.30
N ILE A 532 -9.39 13.35 -4.36
CA ILE A 532 -10.64 13.72 -3.68
C ILE A 532 -10.41 14.54 -2.39
N ARG A 533 -9.17 14.65 -1.90
CA ARG A 533 -8.86 15.30 -0.63
C ARG A 533 -8.76 16.82 -0.77
N ASN A 534 -9.35 17.53 0.19
CA ASN A 534 -9.25 18.98 0.35
C ASN A 534 -9.37 19.32 1.84
N GLU A 535 -8.28 19.14 2.58
CA GLU A 535 -8.26 19.36 4.03
C GLU A 535 -6.86 19.80 4.49
N GLY A 536 -6.71 20.27 5.73
CA GLY A 536 -5.40 20.65 6.27
C GLY A 536 -4.70 21.80 5.54
N GLY A 537 -5.41 22.55 4.70
CA GLY A 537 -4.89 23.68 3.93
C GLY A 537 -4.21 23.29 2.61
N GLU A 538 -4.24 22.02 2.21
CA GLU A 538 -3.72 21.56 0.92
C GLU A 538 -4.77 20.68 0.21
N LYS A 539 -4.81 20.75 -1.12
CA LYS A 539 -5.68 19.92 -1.96
C LYS A 539 -4.90 18.74 -2.54
N GLY A 540 -5.63 17.68 -2.91
CA GLY A 540 -5.11 16.58 -3.72
C GLY A 540 -4.17 15.62 -2.99
N LYS A 541 -4.05 15.74 -1.66
CA LYS A 541 -3.06 15.02 -0.87
C LYS A 541 -3.65 14.48 0.43
N ASN A 542 -3.26 13.28 0.79
CA ASN A 542 -3.34 12.80 2.16
C ASN A 542 -2.04 13.20 2.88
N GLN A 543 -2.17 13.91 4.00
CA GLN A 543 -1.03 14.56 4.67
C GLN A 543 -0.60 13.85 5.97
N LYS A 544 -0.92 12.57 6.12
CA LYS A 544 -0.57 11.80 7.33
C LYS A 544 0.88 11.33 7.36
N GLY A 545 1.63 11.55 6.29
CA GLY A 545 3.02 11.14 6.16
C GLY A 545 3.90 11.61 7.31
N LEU A 546 4.89 10.80 7.68
CA LEU A 546 6.03 11.25 8.49
C LEU A 546 6.98 12.12 7.69
N VAL A 547 6.95 11.99 6.37
CA VAL A 547 7.75 12.74 5.42
C VAL A 547 6.83 13.27 4.31
N THR A 548 7.12 14.47 3.79
CA THR A 548 6.35 15.04 2.69
C THR A 548 6.43 14.21 1.40
N ILE A 549 5.46 14.38 0.51
CA ILE A 549 5.31 13.60 -0.74
C ILE A 549 6.53 13.73 -1.67
N ASP A 550 7.29 14.83 -1.59
CA ASP A 550 8.52 15.07 -2.33
C ASP A 550 9.79 14.56 -1.62
N ARG A 551 9.62 13.88 -0.48
CA ARG A 551 10.68 13.30 0.38
C ARG A 551 11.65 14.33 0.99
N LYS A 552 11.33 15.63 0.94
CA LYS A 552 12.26 16.70 1.42
C LYS A 552 12.11 17.00 2.90
N ILE A 553 10.89 17.10 3.41
CA ILE A 553 10.65 17.48 4.81
C ILE A 553 10.34 16.21 5.61
N ARG A 554 11.25 15.87 6.52
CA ARG A 554 10.97 14.94 7.63
C ARG A 554 10.24 15.74 8.71
N LYS A 555 8.97 15.43 8.96
CA LYS A 555 8.15 16.04 10.01
C LYS A 555 8.67 15.64 11.38
N ASP A 556 8.29 16.32 12.45
CA ASP A 556 8.86 16.01 13.77
C ASP A 556 8.54 14.58 14.23
N ALA A 557 7.37 14.05 13.86
CA ALA A 557 7.00 12.66 14.12
C ALA A 557 8.00 11.65 13.53
N PHE A 558 8.65 11.94 12.40
CA PHE A 558 9.73 11.10 11.86
C PHE A 558 10.83 10.83 12.90
N TYR A 559 11.25 11.88 13.61
CA TYR A 559 12.31 11.79 14.60
C TYR A 559 11.82 11.15 15.89
N LEU A 560 10.53 11.22 16.20
CA LEU A 560 9.94 10.46 17.29
C LEU A 560 10.08 8.95 17.03
N TYR A 561 9.68 8.48 15.84
CA TYR A 561 9.88 7.08 15.44
C TYR A 561 11.35 6.68 15.46
N LYS A 562 12.24 7.53 14.94
CA LYS A 562 13.68 7.31 15.01
C LYS A 562 14.18 7.16 16.45
N ALA A 563 13.64 7.91 17.40
CA ALA A 563 13.99 7.79 18.82
C ALA A 563 13.49 6.48 19.46
N TYR A 564 12.36 5.93 18.98
CA TYR A 564 11.86 4.63 19.45
C TYR A 564 12.56 3.44 18.80
N TRP A 565 12.91 3.52 17.52
CA TRP A 565 13.26 2.35 16.72
C TRP A 565 14.72 2.30 16.27
N SER A 566 15.36 3.45 16.05
CA SER A 566 16.72 3.48 15.52
C SER A 566 17.75 3.18 16.61
N LYS A 567 18.70 2.31 16.28
CA LYS A 567 19.89 2.05 17.10
C LYS A 567 20.95 3.14 16.96
N LYS A 568 20.84 4.03 15.96
CA LYS A 568 21.80 5.11 15.75
C LYS A 568 21.49 6.26 16.70
N PHE A 569 22.43 6.60 17.56
CA PHE A 569 22.29 7.73 18.48
C PHE A 569 22.11 9.06 17.74
N PHE A 570 21.17 9.87 18.21
CA PHE A 570 20.92 11.22 17.71
C PHE A 570 20.17 12.05 18.76
N VAL A 571 20.12 13.37 18.54
CA VAL A 571 19.25 14.30 19.26
C VAL A 571 18.61 15.24 18.24
N LYS A 572 17.33 15.57 18.42
CA LYS A 572 16.58 16.50 17.56
C LYS A 572 15.70 17.42 18.40
N LEU A 573 15.78 18.72 18.17
CA LEU A 573 14.81 19.70 18.64
C LEU A 573 13.57 19.69 17.74
N ALA A 574 12.40 19.42 18.32
CA ALA A 574 11.11 19.52 17.64
C ALA A 574 10.59 20.97 17.67
N GLY A 575 9.63 21.28 16.78
CA GLY A 575 9.06 22.61 16.62
C GLY A 575 10.02 23.60 15.96
N SER A 576 11.02 23.13 15.19
CA SER A 576 11.99 24.01 14.52
C SER A 576 11.37 24.84 13.39
N ARG A 577 10.16 24.48 12.93
CA ARG A 577 9.34 25.24 11.98
C ARG A 577 8.38 26.21 12.69
N PHE A 578 8.12 26.02 13.98
CA PHE A 578 7.40 26.97 14.85
C PHE A 578 8.33 28.08 15.35
N ILE A 579 8.87 28.86 14.41
CA ILE A 579 9.91 29.87 14.63
C ILE A 579 9.37 31.06 15.43
N ASN A 580 8.26 31.66 15.01
CA ASN A 580 7.72 32.88 15.62
C ASN A 580 6.82 32.55 16.82
N ARG A 581 7.33 32.82 18.03
CA ARG A 581 6.68 32.46 19.30
C ARG A 581 6.26 33.71 20.08
N HIS A 582 4.97 33.92 20.29
CA HIS A 582 4.49 35.12 20.99
C HIS A 582 4.50 35.00 22.53
N LYS A 583 4.53 33.78 23.08
CA LYS A 583 4.60 33.57 24.54
C LYS A 583 6.02 33.74 25.07
N GLU A 584 6.14 34.22 26.30
CA GLU A 584 7.42 34.32 27.00
C GLU A 584 7.97 32.96 27.42
N LEU A 585 7.13 32.17 28.07
CA LEU A 585 7.44 30.82 28.54
C LEU A 585 7.04 29.83 27.46
N ASN A 586 7.97 28.96 27.10
CA ASN A 586 7.83 28.03 25.99
C ASN A 586 8.30 26.64 26.40
N ASP A 587 7.48 25.65 26.10
CA ASP A 587 7.92 24.26 26.17
C ASP A 587 8.81 23.95 24.96
N ILE A 588 9.94 23.31 25.23
CA ILE A 588 10.91 22.86 24.22
C ILE A 588 10.96 21.34 24.25
N VAL A 589 10.53 20.73 23.15
CA VAL A 589 10.50 19.28 22.98
C VAL A 589 11.78 18.80 22.30
N VAL A 590 12.36 17.74 22.85
CA VAL A 590 13.55 17.06 22.33
C VAL A 590 13.23 15.60 22.07
N LEU A 591 13.57 15.12 20.87
CA LEU A 591 13.39 13.76 20.40
C LEU A 591 14.76 13.08 20.32
N SER A 592 14.96 11.99 21.07
CA SER A 592 16.26 11.33 21.15
C SER A 592 16.17 9.95 21.80
N ASN A 593 16.98 9.02 21.33
CA ASN A 593 17.24 7.72 21.96
C ASN A 593 18.36 7.78 23.03
N LEU A 594 18.91 8.97 23.32
CA LEU A 594 19.87 9.19 24.40
C LEU A 594 19.18 9.65 25.69
N LYS A 595 19.78 9.32 26.83
CA LYS A 595 19.19 9.55 28.15
C LYS A 595 19.44 10.94 28.68
N ASN A 596 20.72 11.33 28.64
CA ASN A 596 21.22 12.57 29.23
C ASN A 596 21.22 13.68 28.18
N ILE A 597 20.37 14.68 28.39
CA ILE A 597 20.23 15.84 27.50
C ILE A 597 20.35 17.12 28.30
N LYS A 598 21.25 18.01 27.87
CA LYS A 598 21.39 19.37 28.37
C LYS A 598 20.83 20.35 27.36
N ILE A 599 20.09 21.36 27.83
CA ILE A 599 19.58 22.45 26.99
C ILE A 599 20.25 23.77 27.37
N TYR A 600 20.54 24.56 26.35
CA TYR A 600 21.13 25.89 26.46
C TYR A 600 20.28 26.89 25.68
N LEU A 601 20.12 28.08 26.25
CA LEU A 601 19.50 29.23 25.60
C LEU A 601 20.55 30.33 25.48
N ASN A 602 20.81 30.80 24.25
CA ASN A 602 21.79 31.86 23.98
C ASN A 602 23.17 31.55 24.60
N ASN A 603 23.62 30.29 24.48
CA ASN A 603 24.83 29.73 25.08
C ASN A 603 24.87 29.67 26.62
N GLN A 604 23.76 29.95 27.31
CA GLN A 604 23.64 29.76 28.75
C GLN A 604 22.97 28.43 29.05
N PHE A 605 23.55 27.64 29.94
CA PHE A 605 22.94 26.41 30.42
C PHE A 605 21.64 26.73 31.16
N ILE A 606 20.57 26.00 30.82
CA ILE A 606 19.25 26.18 31.46
C ILE A 606 18.97 25.02 32.39
N SER A 607 18.99 23.78 31.88
CA SER A 607 18.71 22.58 32.66
C SER A 607 19.15 21.32 31.92
N GLU A 608 19.02 20.19 32.61
CA GLU A 608 19.27 18.86 32.06
C GLU A 608 18.12 17.90 32.40
N ILE A 609 17.90 16.93 31.52
CA ILE A 609 16.95 15.83 31.69
C ILE A 609 17.72 14.52 31.54
N ASN A 610 17.45 13.57 32.44
CA ASN A 610 18.01 12.22 32.41
C ASN A 610 16.88 11.19 32.45
N THR A 611 16.44 10.72 31.28
CA THR A 611 15.38 9.70 31.15
C THR A 611 15.47 8.96 29.82
N ASN A 612 14.97 7.72 29.79
CA ASN A 612 14.88 6.90 28.58
C ASN A 612 13.70 7.27 27.67
N GLU A 613 12.80 8.16 28.09
CA GLU A 613 11.64 8.57 27.29
C GLU A 613 12.08 9.14 25.93
N PRO A 614 11.63 8.61 24.79
CA PRO A 614 12.06 9.08 23.47
C PRO A 614 11.72 10.56 23.20
N MET A 615 10.62 11.05 23.77
CA MET A 615 10.17 12.43 23.73
C MET A 615 10.31 13.08 25.11
N LYS A 616 11.08 14.16 25.19
CA LYS A 616 11.42 14.87 26.43
C LYS A 616 11.01 16.33 26.31
N THR A 617 10.52 16.94 27.38
CA THR A 617 10.08 18.34 27.36
C THR A 617 10.77 19.15 28.45
N PHE A 618 11.50 20.18 28.04
CA PHE A 618 11.96 21.24 28.92
C PHE A 618 10.86 22.28 29.03
N LYS A 619 10.24 22.36 30.21
CA LYS A 619 9.10 23.25 30.45
C LYS A 619 9.52 24.68 30.72
N ASP A 620 8.66 25.62 30.34
CA ASP A 620 8.75 27.02 30.74
C ASP A 620 10.10 27.71 30.41
N VAL A 621 10.70 27.37 29.26
CA VAL A 621 11.93 28.03 28.77
C VAL A 621 11.59 29.47 28.41
N LYS A 622 12.21 30.41 29.14
CA LYS A 622 11.94 31.84 29.02
C LYS A 622 12.69 32.48 27.86
N LEU A 623 11.99 32.78 26.76
CA LEU A 623 12.57 33.43 25.59
C LEU A 623 12.66 34.95 25.77
N THR A 624 13.74 35.58 25.30
CA THR A 624 13.86 37.05 25.21
C THR A 624 13.25 37.57 23.91
N LEU A 625 12.69 38.78 23.89
CA LEU A 625 12.11 39.36 22.67
C LEU A 625 13.16 39.39 21.53
N GLY A 626 12.77 38.95 20.34
CA GLY A 626 13.68 38.79 19.20
C GLY A 626 14.30 37.39 19.11
N LYS A 627 15.52 37.32 18.58
CA LYS A 627 16.22 36.06 18.28
C LYS A 627 16.67 35.33 19.56
N ASN A 628 16.36 34.04 19.64
CA ASN A 628 16.81 33.10 20.67
C ASN A 628 17.42 31.87 20.01
N ILE A 629 18.60 31.46 20.46
CA ILE A 629 19.28 30.25 19.98
C ILE A 629 19.11 29.16 21.03
N ILE A 630 18.41 28.10 20.67
CA ILE A 630 18.24 26.91 21.51
C ILE A 630 19.23 25.85 21.03
N LYS A 631 20.09 25.38 21.93
CA LYS A 631 21.03 24.29 21.69
C LYS A 631 20.75 23.14 22.62
N VAL A 632 20.91 21.92 22.14
CA VAL A 632 20.91 20.73 22.98
C VAL A 632 22.20 19.95 22.78
N GLU A 633 22.69 19.38 23.88
CA GLU A 633 23.76 18.41 23.89
C GLU A 633 23.26 17.13 24.54
N ALA A 634 23.36 16.02 23.84
CA ALA A 634 23.04 14.70 24.35
C ALA A 634 24.30 13.83 24.41
N PHE A 635 24.39 13.00 25.44
CA PHE A 635 25.59 12.22 25.75
C PHE A 635 25.25 10.73 25.70
N ASP A 636 26.06 9.94 24.99
CA ASP A 636 26.03 8.49 25.10
C ASP A 636 26.85 7.99 26.29
N ASP A 637 26.80 6.68 26.54
CA ASP A 637 27.49 6.05 27.66
C ASP A 637 29.03 6.08 27.52
N ASP A 638 29.53 6.28 26.29
CA ASP A 638 30.96 6.40 25.97
C ASP A 638 31.47 7.86 26.07
N GLY A 639 30.57 8.81 26.34
CA GLY A 639 30.89 10.24 26.47
C GLY A 639 30.94 11.01 25.13
N ASN A 640 30.51 10.41 24.02
CA ASN A 640 30.34 11.14 22.76
C ASN A 640 29.17 12.12 22.87
N ILE A 641 29.33 13.28 22.21
CA ILE A 641 28.36 14.37 22.30
C ILE A 641 27.65 14.56 20.97
N TYR A 642 26.32 14.47 21.01
CA TYR A 642 25.40 14.71 19.91
C TYR A 642 24.73 16.06 20.11
N ARG A 643 24.55 16.85 19.04
CA ARG A 643 24.06 18.21 19.14
C ARG A 643 22.97 18.50 18.11
N ASP A 644 22.01 19.32 18.50
CA ASP A 644 21.09 19.99 17.59
C ASP A 644 20.90 21.44 18.02
N GLU A 645 20.55 22.29 17.07
CA GLU A 645 20.32 23.72 17.31
C GLU A 645 19.10 24.17 16.52
N MET A 646 18.27 25.03 17.12
CA MET A 646 17.24 25.76 16.41
C MET A 646 17.20 27.23 16.83
N ILE A 647 16.68 28.06 15.93
CA ILE A 647 16.49 29.48 16.18
C ILE A 647 14.99 29.72 16.35
N LEU A 648 14.62 30.29 17.49
CA LEU A 648 13.26 30.77 17.76
C LEU A 648 13.27 32.29 17.82
N ASN A 649 12.20 32.92 17.36
CA ASN A 649 12.01 34.35 17.42
C ASN A 649 10.84 34.66 18.35
N ARG A 650 11.10 35.27 19.51
CA ARG A 650 10.02 35.75 20.35
C ARG A 650 9.45 37.02 19.75
N VAL A 651 8.19 36.99 19.35
CA VAL A 651 7.46 38.11 18.74
C VAL A 651 6.41 38.64 19.72
N LYS A 652 5.85 39.82 19.45
CA LYS A 652 4.76 40.39 20.27
C LYS A 652 3.40 39.87 19.85
N GLU A 653 3.18 39.78 18.54
CA GLU A 653 1.90 39.39 17.95
C GLU A 653 1.92 37.93 17.51
N ILE A 654 0.74 37.33 17.43
CA ILE A 654 0.56 35.97 16.92
C ILE A 654 0.87 35.95 15.42
N ASP A 655 1.69 34.98 14.99
CA ASP A 655 1.90 34.70 13.57
C ASP A 655 0.72 33.89 13.02
N LYS A 656 -0.11 34.55 12.20
CA LYS A 656 -1.32 33.94 11.64
C LYS A 656 -1.03 32.86 10.60
N SER A 657 0.20 32.77 10.07
CA SER A 657 0.56 31.74 9.08
C SER A 657 0.58 30.32 9.67
N TYR A 658 0.69 30.20 10.99
CA TYR A 658 0.66 28.91 11.72
C TYR A 658 -0.75 28.39 12.01
N ILE A 659 -1.76 29.21 11.80
CA ILE A 659 -3.14 28.89 12.13
C ILE A 659 -3.84 28.51 10.84
N LEU A 660 -4.44 27.32 10.81
CA LEU A 660 -5.35 26.97 9.74
C LEU A 660 -6.51 27.96 9.77
N LEU A 661 -6.55 28.85 8.79
CA LEU A 661 -7.72 29.68 8.56
C LEU A 661 -8.82 28.74 8.11
N LYS A 662 -9.69 28.37 9.06
CA LYS A 662 -11.01 27.89 8.70
C LYS A 662 -11.61 29.04 7.91
N HIS A 663 -11.99 28.81 6.66
CA HIS A 663 -12.90 29.72 5.98
C HIS A 663 -14.02 29.97 6.98
N GLU A 664 -14.21 31.24 7.37
CA GLU A 664 -15.36 31.63 8.19
C GLU A 664 -16.55 30.87 7.65
N ASP A 665 -17.20 30.13 8.55
CA ASP A 665 -18.33 29.26 8.24
C ASP A 665 -19.09 29.84 7.06
N GLU A 666 -19.19 29.06 5.98
CA GLU A 666 -20.33 29.20 5.09
C GLU A 666 -21.54 29.40 6.00
N LYS A 667 -22.02 30.65 6.00
CA LYS A 667 -23.04 31.13 6.93
C LYS A 667 -24.17 30.12 6.90
N HIS A 668 -24.41 29.48 8.04
CA HIS A 668 -25.38 28.42 8.20
C HIS A 668 -25.24 27.31 7.15
N VAL A 669 -24.44 26.29 7.47
CA VAL A 669 -24.76 24.94 6.99
C VAL A 669 -26.10 24.58 7.63
N ILE A 670 -27.18 25.02 6.98
CA ILE A 670 -28.50 24.44 7.14
C ILE A 670 -28.27 22.97 6.82
N ASN A 671 -28.42 22.09 7.82
CA ASN A 671 -28.29 20.67 7.53
C ASN A 671 -29.22 20.36 6.36
N TRP A 672 -28.77 19.61 5.35
CA TRP A 672 -29.54 19.40 4.13
C TRP A 672 -30.96 18.83 4.38
N PHE A 673 -31.19 18.25 5.56
CA PHE A 673 -32.47 17.75 6.03
C PHE A 673 -33.34 18.74 6.81
N GLU A 674 -32.83 19.92 7.21
CA GLU A 674 -33.62 21.00 7.84
C GLU A 674 -34.69 21.57 6.90
N LYS A 675 -34.60 21.28 5.60
CA LYS A 675 -35.67 21.54 4.63
C LYS A 675 -36.91 20.64 4.81
N PHE A 676 -36.82 19.60 5.65
CA PHE A 676 -37.93 18.70 5.96
C PHE A 676 -38.49 19.00 7.36
N ASP A 677 -39.81 19.08 7.48
CA ASP A 677 -40.46 19.21 8.79
C ASP A 677 -40.46 17.85 9.52
N LEU A 678 -39.59 17.74 10.52
CA LEU A 678 -39.43 16.53 11.35
C LEU A 678 -40.11 16.64 12.72
N SER A 679 -40.84 17.72 12.99
CA SER A 679 -41.37 18.04 14.33
C SER A 679 -42.45 17.06 14.85
N ASN A 680 -43.06 16.27 13.96
CA ASN A 680 -44.20 15.39 14.27
C ASN A 680 -44.06 13.95 13.71
N VAL A 681 -42.83 13.46 13.51
CA VAL A 681 -42.61 12.12 12.94
C VAL A 681 -42.66 11.04 14.02
N GLN A 682 -43.66 10.15 13.95
CA GLN A 682 -43.75 8.94 14.79
C GLN A 682 -43.04 7.76 14.12
N GLU A 683 -42.46 6.86 14.91
CA GLU A 683 -41.89 5.59 14.39
C GLU A 683 -42.97 4.77 13.68
N VAL A 684 -42.63 4.26 12.50
CA VAL A 684 -43.53 3.45 11.67
C VAL A 684 -43.13 1.99 11.78
N ALA A 685 -44.07 1.12 12.15
CA ALA A 685 -43.86 -0.32 12.12
C ALA A 685 -43.69 -0.79 10.67
N ILE A 686 -42.57 -1.45 10.37
CA ILE A 686 -42.23 -1.91 9.02
C ILE A 686 -43.14 -3.07 8.62
N LYS A 687 -43.88 -2.91 7.51
CA LYS A 687 -44.77 -3.94 7.00
C LYS A 687 -43.98 -4.89 6.12
N GLU A 688 -44.26 -6.18 6.30
CA GLU A 688 -43.76 -7.21 5.41
C GLU A 688 -44.30 -7.00 3.98
N CYS A 689 -43.47 -7.26 2.96
CA CYS A 689 -43.76 -7.02 1.53
C CYS A 689 -43.86 -5.55 1.06
N TYR A 690 -43.46 -4.57 1.88
CA TYR A 690 -43.36 -3.16 1.48
C TYR A 690 -41.91 -2.66 1.54
N TYR A 691 -41.57 -1.66 0.72
CA TYR A 691 -40.24 -1.04 0.73
C TYR A 691 -39.96 -0.33 2.06
N SER A 692 -38.69 -0.27 2.44
CA SER A 692 -38.24 0.35 3.68
C SER A 692 -36.81 0.90 3.55
N THR A 693 -36.39 1.66 4.55
CA THR A 693 -34.99 2.13 4.70
C THR A 693 -33.97 1.00 4.86
N PHE A 694 -34.41 -0.25 5.10
CA PHE A 694 -33.58 -1.45 5.15
C PHE A 694 -33.41 -2.13 3.79
N ASP A 695 -34.16 -1.71 2.77
CA ASP A 695 -33.93 -2.18 1.40
C ASP A 695 -32.73 -1.46 0.79
N THR A 696 -31.97 -2.20 -0.03
CA THR A 696 -30.86 -1.63 -0.80
C THR A 696 -31.39 -0.53 -1.72
N ILE A 697 -30.62 0.53 -1.91
CA ILE A 697 -31.01 1.64 -2.79
C ILE A 697 -31.30 1.13 -4.22
N GLU A 698 -30.58 0.11 -4.69
CA GLU A 698 -30.86 -0.55 -5.96
C GLU A 698 -32.27 -1.13 -6.04
N LYS A 699 -32.73 -1.85 -5.01
CA LYS A 699 -34.11 -2.32 -4.90
C LYS A 699 -35.11 -1.17 -4.87
N LEU A 700 -34.81 -0.06 -4.18
CA LEU A 700 -35.67 1.13 -4.24
C LEU A 700 -35.76 1.67 -5.69
N TYR A 701 -34.71 1.52 -6.48
CA TYR A 701 -34.66 1.96 -7.88
C TYR A 701 -35.38 1.01 -8.86
N GLU A 702 -35.78 -0.20 -8.44
CA GLU A 702 -36.60 -1.12 -9.24
C GLU A 702 -38.06 -0.66 -9.33
N ASN A 703 -38.51 0.21 -8.41
CA ASN A 703 -39.84 0.78 -8.38
C ASN A 703 -39.78 2.31 -8.47
N GLU A 704 -40.40 2.93 -9.49
CA GLU A 704 -40.30 4.37 -9.71
C GLU A 704 -40.79 5.21 -8.51
N HIS A 705 -41.79 4.76 -7.75
CA HIS A 705 -42.25 5.48 -6.56
C HIS A 705 -41.25 5.39 -5.42
N ALA A 706 -40.62 4.23 -5.18
CA ALA A 706 -39.61 4.08 -4.15
C ALA A 706 -38.31 4.84 -4.50
N LYS A 707 -37.97 4.87 -5.78
CA LYS A 707 -36.89 5.68 -6.37
C LYS A 707 -37.13 7.17 -6.17
N ASP A 708 -38.34 7.65 -6.41
CA ASP A 708 -38.71 9.05 -6.21
C ASP A 708 -38.61 9.44 -4.74
N VAL A 709 -39.03 8.55 -3.82
CA VAL A 709 -38.82 8.75 -2.39
C VAL A 709 -37.33 8.85 -2.09
N PHE A 710 -36.48 7.95 -2.60
CA PHE A 710 -35.04 8.07 -2.38
C PHE A 710 -34.47 9.39 -2.92
N ARG A 711 -34.78 9.77 -4.17
CA ARG A 711 -34.25 11.00 -4.80
C ARG A 711 -34.76 12.27 -4.14
N LYS A 712 -35.97 12.25 -3.56
CA LYS A 712 -36.49 13.38 -2.76
C LYS A 712 -35.59 13.72 -1.58
N TYR A 713 -35.04 12.71 -0.90
CA TYR A 713 -34.17 12.91 0.25
C TYR A 713 -32.69 12.99 -0.14
N PHE A 714 -32.24 12.18 -1.10
CA PHE A 714 -30.82 11.99 -1.43
C PHE A 714 -30.49 12.31 -2.89
N GLY A 715 -31.21 13.25 -3.52
CA GLY A 715 -31.05 13.60 -4.93
C GLY A 715 -29.63 14.01 -5.33
N GLU A 716 -28.97 14.85 -4.52
CA GLU A 716 -27.58 15.26 -4.75
C GLU A 716 -26.61 14.08 -4.66
N LEU A 717 -26.84 13.16 -3.72
CA LEU A 717 -26.05 11.94 -3.61
C LEU A 717 -26.22 11.06 -4.85
N ALA A 718 -27.44 10.98 -5.39
CA ALA A 718 -27.77 10.20 -6.57
C ALA A 718 -27.08 10.69 -7.87
N GLU A 719 -26.53 11.90 -7.86
CA GLU A 719 -25.79 12.50 -8.98
C GLU A 719 -24.27 12.29 -8.87
N THR A 720 -23.78 11.74 -7.74
CA THR A 720 -22.35 11.50 -7.55
C THR A 720 -21.87 10.27 -8.31
N PRO A 721 -20.65 10.26 -8.87
CA PRO A 721 -20.10 9.07 -9.54
C PRO A 721 -20.02 7.83 -8.64
N GLN A 722 -19.85 8.05 -7.32
CA GLN A 722 -19.78 7.01 -6.29
C GLN A 722 -21.13 6.32 -6.05
N PHE A 723 -22.23 6.98 -6.41
CA PHE A 723 -23.58 6.47 -6.21
C PHE A 723 -23.83 5.13 -6.92
N HIS A 724 -23.29 4.96 -8.13
CA HIS A 724 -23.48 3.75 -8.91
C HIS A 724 -22.95 2.50 -8.22
N VAL A 725 -21.86 2.63 -7.46
CA VAL A 725 -21.28 1.54 -6.66
C VAL A 725 -22.04 1.40 -5.34
N MET A 726 -22.40 2.52 -4.72
CA MET A 726 -23.11 2.52 -3.44
C MET A 726 -24.53 1.95 -3.52
N LYS A 727 -25.25 2.16 -4.63
CA LYS A 727 -26.68 1.82 -4.70
C LYS A 727 -26.95 0.32 -4.50
N GLY A 728 -26.08 -0.55 -5.00
CA GLY A 728 -26.24 -2.01 -4.91
C GLY A 728 -25.87 -2.59 -3.54
N LEU A 729 -25.17 -1.82 -2.71
CA LEU A 729 -24.62 -2.28 -1.44
C LEU A 729 -25.27 -1.62 -0.22
N MET A 730 -25.66 -0.36 -0.35
CA MET A 730 -26.15 0.44 0.77
C MET A 730 -27.66 0.42 0.88
N THR A 731 -28.12 0.53 2.12
CA THR A 731 -29.48 0.88 2.51
C THR A 731 -29.47 2.29 3.11
N ILE A 732 -30.62 2.97 3.15
CA ILE A 732 -30.74 4.29 3.80
C ILE A 732 -30.39 4.18 5.29
N ASP A 733 -30.77 3.08 5.94
CA ASP A 733 -30.37 2.77 7.31
C ASP A 733 -28.84 2.67 7.47
N SER A 734 -28.16 1.95 6.57
CA SER A 734 -26.70 1.83 6.60
C SER A 734 -25.98 3.18 6.37
N MET A 735 -26.58 4.08 5.59
CA MET A 735 -26.09 5.45 5.42
C MET A 735 -26.21 6.23 6.73
N SER A 736 -27.31 6.08 7.46
CA SER A 736 -27.53 6.84 8.70
C SER A 736 -26.54 6.55 9.82
N LYS A 737 -25.97 5.34 9.81
CA LYS A 737 -24.94 4.92 10.76
C LYS A 737 -23.59 5.59 10.53
N ARG A 738 -23.45 6.43 9.49
CA ARG A 738 -22.19 7.13 9.18
C ARG A 738 -22.31 8.62 9.45
N SER A 739 -21.34 9.12 10.22
CA SER A 739 -21.20 10.55 10.53
C SER A 739 -21.15 11.44 9.28
N ARG A 740 -20.59 10.97 8.16
CA ARG A 740 -20.53 11.77 6.92
C ARG A 740 -21.89 12.16 6.35
N PHE A 741 -22.95 11.41 6.63
CA PHE A 741 -24.28 11.68 6.09
C PHE A 741 -25.17 12.47 7.06
N ASN A 742 -24.83 12.45 8.36
CA ASN A 742 -25.57 13.13 9.43
C ASN A 742 -27.10 12.89 9.39
N ILE A 743 -27.56 11.72 8.96
CA ILE A 743 -29.00 11.43 8.86
C ILE A 743 -29.57 11.25 10.28
N PRO A 744 -30.50 12.10 10.73
CA PRO A 744 -31.12 11.93 12.03
C PRO A 744 -32.15 10.78 12.00
N LYS A 745 -32.41 10.16 13.15
CA LYS A 745 -33.34 9.01 13.25
C LYS A 745 -34.76 9.38 12.82
N GLU A 746 -35.17 10.60 13.10
CA GLU A 746 -36.47 11.17 12.75
C GLU A 746 -36.67 11.19 11.23
N LEU A 747 -35.59 11.44 10.46
CA LEU A 747 -35.64 11.40 9.00
C LEU A 747 -35.81 9.98 8.47
N LEU A 748 -35.21 8.96 9.11
CA LEU A 748 -35.43 7.56 8.75
C LEU A 748 -36.88 7.15 8.95
N SER A 749 -37.50 7.57 10.05
CA SER A 749 -38.93 7.34 10.31
C SER A 749 -39.81 8.03 9.28
N ALA A 750 -39.46 9.25 8.84
CA ALA A 750 -40.18 9.97 7.80
C ALA A 750 -40.09 9.25 6.44
N ILE A 751 -38.89 8.80 6.08
CA ILE A 751 -38.64 8.04 4.85
C ILE A 751 -39.38 6.69 4.89
N ASN A 752 -39.32 5.97 6.01
CA ASN A 752 -40.06 4.72 6.19
C ASN A 752 -41.57 4.93 6.05
N LYS A 753 -42.13 6.07 6.49
CA LYS A 753 -43.56 6.38 6.30
C LYS A 753 -43.96 6.43 4.82
N GLU A 754 -43.06 6.94 3.96
CA GLU A 754 -43.29 7.05 2.52
C GLU A 754 -42.97 5.76 1.77
N LEU A 755 -41.94 5.01 2.17
CA LEU A 755 -41.58 3.73 1.54
C LEU A 755 -42.55 2.61 1.91
N ASN A 756 -43.00 2.55 3.17
CA ASN A 756 -43.76 1.44 3.74
C ASN A 756 -45.27 1.47 3.39
N VAL A 757 -45.61 2.20 2.33
CA VAL A 757 -46.90 2.16 1.63
C VAL A 757 -46.75 1.71 0.17
N ILE A 758 -45.51 1.51 -0.30
CA ILE A 758 -45.16 1.05 -1.63
C ILE A 758 -44.89 -0.47 -1.57
N PRO A 759 -45.70 -1.32 -2.23
CA PRO A 759 -45.48 -2.76 -2.24
C PRO A 759 -44.23 -3.12 -3.05
N LYS A 760 -43.52 -4.18 -2.62
CA LYS A 760 -42.33 -4.73 -3.28
C LYS A 760 -42.66 -5.46 -4.56
#